data_AF-A0A6L6HMZ3-F1
#
_entry.id   AF-A0A6L6HMZ3-F1
#
_cell.length_a   1.000
_cell.length_b   1.000
_cell.length_c   1.000
_cell.angle_alpha   90.00
_cell.angle_beta   90.00
_cell.angle_gamma   90.00
#
_symmetry.space_group_name_H-M   'P 1'
#
loop_
_entity.id
_entity.type
_entity.pdbx_description
1 polymer ?
#
loop_
_entity_poly.entity_id
_entity_poly.type
_entity_poly.pdbx_seq_one_letter_code
_entity_poly.pdbx_strand_id
1 'polypeptide(L)'
;MTNFDVNGELLMYFLIGLVVVWLYAWNRFNRRSYEPAPFDYKVLRELQPAQMRDSLLMQRAFLLYALVLSLLYATFTFFSGVILRIAKYVPSIGPIDLDAQALQSPQWPLIIAFGLAGLTQLIGPLDHLEKTLRGHIHRSLGIPIRIKEYTRLLVAHQLRELNAEAAELAVPTDAAPKDSGPVEKNFRNLSGHVTGLKPWARNEIAQTYQVEDVLGKLVVLWRMIDSLYSPQWPRESVRDEMRPLMSRQLAEARAAARYLSELLDTPMAGKAETAASGDDGGGYESTQFRTRQEQQLVIAIESMERHLYEIGAINAVYAQRDREYKNMSNGSLKEAVTAVFKAEDYGPSLRQLACCAAVLFIGYIAAISFLDHGLMASMPRNFWTKGVSAAYETLRTMCIYVFPVLFAIYATSPNPEQPRPRTAMGVAMSAALWAGFANLILMALLAMLYTWLVARDSDHFNQLLLGRLNTDASFPPFLWWFMSAAPFSAFVAACVVMARRVRPNAGHGLTMGLVAVLAAVLAALHGSLFGSGFPACFDPDQTITVVSDPPACWKNVVDGVANNLIDAVAALVSILFLMQTTGSGRVAAEKPDEKPKKKSDEKSSDLSGPPAGSETATIILTAILMLALMSWTQAQAQEQDHSRRVVLGMREDAAPFAYRDPPSTGRHQGYLADLCYEIFAGSQDYDVVTKTITIRDRFERLRPGKVGASPDDLVDIVCDPVTVRYDDPQRTQNAIFSPIVFATGVTYLKRKNARTDLDIEIAYVDGTTAKTVVLDICRDVSARTAEECRDGGSTPSDASPDPLEATEPPDGKNWFLRLGNRISARLRNADDRDRTFTYYGMKSHEQLARWFCRDNPRVQKFYIGDRDVIWTKWNRARARSGGCDAEATSQLFTYEPYALMITKDRPDLVQFVQRRIYEIFSDASKARAIFSATFPASQMSTSLAYLFLLNGVDEDYMPRYPDGSPVPLRP
;
A
#
# COMPACT_ATOMS: atom_id res chain seq x y z
N MET A 1 21.38 -50.57 -7.98
CA MET A 1 21.90 -50.27 -6.64
C MET A 1 22.63 -48.95 -6.73
N THR A 2 22.11 -47.96 -6.01
CA THR A 2 22.25 -46.49 -6.19
C THR A 2 23.22 -45.93 -5.15
N ASN A 3 24.24 -45.16 -5.56
CA ASN A 3 25.26 -44.56 -4.68
C ASN A 3 25.01 -43.09 -4.30
N PHE A 4 23.82 -42.55 -4.56
CA PHE A 4 23.15 -41.85 -3.49
C PHE A 4 22.52 -42.95 -2.64
N ASP A 5 23.22 -43.36 -1.58
CA ASP A 5 22.50 -43.90 -0.44
C ASP A 5 21.49 -42.80 -0.09
N VAL A 6 20.22 -42.99 -0.48
CA VAL A 6 19.12 -42.31 0.19
C VAL A 6 19.21 -42.89 1.58
N ASN A 7 20.08 -42.30 2.41
CA ASN A 7 20.15 -42.61 3.82
C ASN A 7 18.70 -42.51 4.28
N GLY A 8 18.08 -43.63 4.66
CA GLY A 8 16.69 -43.62 5.12
C GLY A 8 16.47 -42.57 6.20
N GLU A 9 17.55 -42.24 6.92
CA GLU A 9 17.70 -41.10 7.81
C GLU A 9 17.36 -39.74 7.18
N LEU A 10 17.93 -39.36 6.03
CA LEU A 10 17.65 -38.06 5.38
C LEU A 10 16.16 -37.95 5.00
N LEU A 11 15.58 -39.00 4.42
CA LEU A 11 14.17 -39.03 4.06
C LEU A 11 13.28 -38.98 5.32
N MET A 12 13.65 -39.70 6.37
CA MET A 12 12.96 -39.68 7.66
C MET A 12 13.02 -38.29 8.30
N TYR A 13 14.19 -37.64 8.33
CA TYR A 13 14.33 -36.27 8.86
C TYR A 13 13.55 -35.25 8.02
N PHE A 14 13.48 -35.43 6.70
CA PHE A 14 12.63 -34.61 5.83
C PHE A 14 11.15 -34.78 6.16
N LEU A 15 10.66 -36.02 6.33
CA LEU A 15 9.26 -36.27 6.69
C LEU A 15 8.91 -35.72 8.08
N ILE A 16 9.80 -35.91 9.06
CA ILE A 16 9.64 -35.33 10.40
C ILE A 16 9.63 -33.80 10.32
N GLY A 17 10.56 -33.21 9.56
CA GLY A 17 10.62 -31.77 9.35
C GLY A 17 9.37 -31.22 8.66
N LEU A 18 8.80 -31.95 7.69
CA LEU A 18 7.53 -31.58 7.04
C LEU A 18 6.38 -31.52 8.07
N VAL A 19 6.31 -32.50 8.99
CA VAL A 19 5.34 -32.50 10.08
C VAL A 19 5.54 -31.28 10.99
N VAL A 20 6.78 -30.96 11.36
CA VAL A 20 7.11 -29.77 12.17
C VAL A 20 6.66 -28.49 11.46
N VAL A 21 6.97 -28.33 10.17
CA VAL A 21 6.56 -27.16 9.38
C VAL A 21 5.03 -27.02 9.39
N TRP A 22 4.28 -28.11 9.20
CA TRP A 22 2.82 -28.09 9.23
C TRP A 22 2.23 -27.75 10.60
N LEU A 23 2.78 -28.32 11.68
CA LEU A 23 2.33 -28.06 13.05
C LEU A 23 2.48 -26.59 13.43
N TYR A 24 3.58 -25.94 13.03
CA TYR A 24 3.86 -24.55 13.37
C TYR A 24 3.38 -23.53 12.33
N ALA A 25 3.01 -23.98 11.12
CA ALA A 25 2.52 -23.12 10.06
C ALA A 25 1.30 -22.30 10.51
N TRP A 26 0.39 -22.86 11.32
CA TRP A 26 -0.80 -22.12 11.75
C TRP A 26 -0.44 -20.93 12.64
N ASN A 27 0.44 -21.15 13.62
CA ASN A 27 0.90 -20.08 14.51
C ASN A 27 1.61 -18.98 13.70
N ARG A 28 2.44 -19.37 12.73
CA ARG A 28 3.12 -18.42 11.83
C ARG A 28 2.17 -17.65 10.94
N PHE A 29 1.23 -18.34 10.30
CA PHE A 29 0.21 -17.73 9.45
C PHE A 29 -0.62 -16.71 10.23
N ASN A 30 -0.98 -17.03 11.48
CA ASN A 30 -1.79 -16.17 12.32
C ASN A 30 -1.01 -15.01 12.97
N ARG A 31 0.30 -14.87 12.72
CA ARG A 31 1.05 -13.66 13.09
C ARG A 31 0.71 -12.52 12.14
N ARG A 32 0.59 -11.30 12.67
CA ARG A 32 0.37 -10.12 11.84
C ARG A 32 1.52 -9.92 10.86
N SER A 33 1.16 -9.58 9.64
CA SER A 33 2.11 -9.26 8.56
C SER A 33 2.00 -7.80 8.13
N TYR A 34 1.27 -6.99 8.89
CA TYR A 34 1.05 -5.58 8.64
C TYR A 34 1.19 -4.84 9.98
N GLU A 35 1.69 -3.62 9.90
CA GLU A 35 1.75 -2.70 11.02
C GLU A 35 0.57 -1.73 10.91
N PRO A 36 -0.46 -1.86 11.76
CA PRO A 36 -1.58 -0.93 11.75
C PRO A 36 -1.10 0.47 12.11
N ALA A 37 -1.48 1.48 11.32
CA ALA A 37 -1.14 2.87 11.62
C ALA A 37 -1.75 3.30 12.97
N PRO A 38 -1.19 4.31 13.66
CA PRO A 38 -1.71 4.77 14.96
C PRO A 38 -3.19 5.18 14.93
N PHE A 39 -3.65 5.63 13.77
CA PHE A 39 -5.02 6.08 13.48
C PHE A 39 -5.92 4.99 12.89
N ASP A 40 -5.42 3.76 12.73
CA ASP A 40 -6.24 2.64 12.30
C ASP A 40 -7.13 2.13 13.44
N TYR A 41 -8.25 1.51 13.05
CA TYR A 41 -9.23 0.96 13.99
C TYR A 41 -8.56 0.06 15.04
N LYS A 42 -8.90 0.23 16.31
CA LYS A 42 -8.41 -0.61 17.42
C LYS A 42 -8.68 -2.10 17.14
N VAL A 43 -9.78 -2.41 16.45
CA VAL A 43 -10.11 -3.76 15.98
C VAL A 43 -8.97 -4.39 15.16
N LEU A 44 -8.29 -3.62 14.30
CA LEU A 44 -7.15 -4.08 13.49
C LEU A 44 -5.86 -4.29 14.29
N ARG A 45 -5.79 -3.70 15.50
CA ARG A 45 -4.67 -3.77 16.44
C ARG A 45 -4.84 -4.82 17.52
N GLU A 46 -6.05 -5.27 17.80
CA GLU A 46 -6.31 -6.25 18.86
C GLU A 46 -6.60 -7.65 18.30
N LEU A 47 -7.24 -7.75 17.13
CA LEU A 47 -7.53 -9.06 16.52
C LEU A 47 -6.32 -9.66 15.80
N GLN A 48 -6.26 -10.98 15.78
CA GLN A 48 -5.35 -11.73 14.91
C GLN A 48 -5.96 -11.88 13.50
N PRO A 49 -5.16 -12.05 12.44
CA PRO A 49 -5.65 -12.19 11.08
C PRO A 49 -6.74 -13.27 10.93
N ALA A 50 -6.61 -14.42 11.61
CA ALA A 50 -7.61 -15.49 11.55
C ALA A 50 -8.98 -15.10 12.11
N GLN A 51 -9.02 -14.08 12.97
CA GLN A 51 -10.22 -13.60 13.64
C GLN A 51 -10.94 -12.49 12.85
N MET A 52 -10.40 -12.06 11.71
CA MET A 52 -10.94 -10.92 10.95
C MET A 52 -11.78 -11.31 9.74
N ARG A 53 -11.66 -12.56 9.27
CA ARG A 53 -12.27 -13.07 8.04
C ARG A 53 -13.02 -14.37 8.31
N ASP A 54 -13.77 -14.80 7.30
CA ASP A 54 -14.48 -16.07 7.33
C ASP A 54 -13.53 -17.25 7.59
N SER A 55 -13.99 -18.19 8.42
CA SER A 55 -13.21 -19.35 8.85
C SER A 55 -12.82 -20.26 7.68
N LEU A 56 -13.74 -20.51 6.75
CA LEU A 56 -13.48 -21.34 5.57
C LEU A 56 -12.47 -20.67 4.64
N LEU A 57 -12.55 -19.35 4.51
CA LEU A 57 -11.57 -18.59 3.74
C LEU A 57 -10.18 -18.63 4.37
N MET A 58 -10.09 -18.45 5.69
CA MET A 58 -8.81 -18.53 6.42
C MET A 58 -8.20 -19.93 6.33
N GLN A 59 -9.00 -20.99 6.37
CA GLN A 59 -8.53 -22.36 6.16
C GLN A 59 -7.92 -22.56 4.77
N ARG A 60 -8.57 -22.06 3.71
CA ARG A 60 -8.04 -22.14 2.33
C ARG A 60 -6.72 -21.40 2.20
N ALA A 61 -6.64 -20.20 2.76
CA ALA A 61 -5.43 -19.39 2.71
C ALA A 61 -4.30 -20.00 3.53
N PHE A 62 -4.61 -20.57 4.70
CA PHE A 62 -3.67 -21.31 5.51
C PHE A 62 -3.13 -22.52 4.75
N LEU A 63 -3.98 -23.30 4.08
CA LEU A 63 -3.54 -24.45 3.29
C LEU A 63 -2.61 -24.03 2.15
N LEU A 64 -2.91 -22.92 1.45
CA LEU A 64 -2.02 -22.37 0.43
C LEU A 64 -0.68 -21.95 1.05
N TYR A 65 -0.71 -21.23 2.17
CA TYR A 65 0.49 -20.82 2.90
C TYR A 65 1.33 -22.03 3.32
N ALA A 66 0.72 -23.05 3.93
CA ALA A 66 1.38 -24.26 4.38
C ALA A 66 1.98 -25.07 3.21
N LEU A 67 1.29 -25.13 2.07
CA LEU A 67 1.78 -25.81 0.86
C LEU A 67 2.98 -25.08 0.28
N VAL A 68 2.92 -23.75 0.13
CA VAL A 68 4.07 -22.96 -0.36
C VAL A 68 5.24 -23.04 0.62
N LEU A 69 4.97 -23.01 1.93
CA LEU A 69 6.00 -23.18 2.96
C LEU A 69 6.63 -24.57 2.91
N SER A 70 5.85 -25.62 2.63
CA SER A 70 6.33 -26.99 2.43
C SER A 70 7.19 -27.12 1.17
N LEU A 71 6.81 -26.43 0.09
CA LEU A 71 7.59 -26.39 -1.15
C LEU A 71 8.91 -25.67 -0.92
N LEU A 72 8.88 -24.52 -0.27
CA LEU A 72 10.07 -23.77 0.12
C LEU A 72 10.96 -24.60 1.06
N TYR A 73 10.38 -25.32 2.01
CA TYR A 73 11.09 -26.29 2.86
C TYR A 73 11.79 -27.38 2.05
N ALA A 74 11.09 -28.03 1.12
CA ALA A 74 11.65 -29.05 0.25
C ALA A 74 12.77 -28.47 -0.64
N THR A 75 12.54 -27.28 -1.22
CA THR A 75 13.52 -26.61 -2.07
C THR A 75 14.81 -26.30 -1.31
N PHE A 76 14.72 -25.75 -0.09
CA PHE A 76 15.91 -25.51 0.73
C PHE A 76 16.55 -26.80 1.24
N THR A 77 15.77 -27.86 1.48
CA THR A 77 16.31 -29.14 1.96
C THR A 77 17.18 -29.81 0.90
N PHE A 78 16.70 -29.89 -0.34
CA PHE A 78 17.39 -30.62 -1.41
C PHE A 78 18.34 -29.74 -2.23
N PHE A 79 18.15 -28.42 -2.25
CA PHE A 79 18.90 -27.51 -3.11
C PHE A 79 19.67 -26.41 -2.34
N SER A 80 19.80 -26.50 -1.02
CA SER A 80 20.57 -25.54 -0.20
C SER A 80 21.96 -25.27 -0.75
N GLY A 81 22.69 -26.30 -1.20
CA GLY A 81 24.03 -26.15 -1.75
C GLY A 81 24.10 -25.29 -3.03
N VAL A 82 23.06 -25.34 -3.87
CA VAL A 82 22.96 -24.50 -5.08
C VAL A 82 22.50 -23.10 -4.70
N ILE A 83 21.47 -23.01 -3.86
CA ILE A 83 20.88 -21.74 -3.42
C ILE A 83 21.90 -20.87 -2.69
N LEU A 84 22.71 -21.45 -1.79
CA LEU A 84 23.73 -20.72 -1.04
C LEU A 84 24.92 -20.28 -1.92
N ARG A 85 25.25 -21.04 -2.97
CA ARG A 85 26.24 -20.60 -3.97
C ARG A 85 25.72 -19.40 -4.76
N ILE A 86 24.44 -19.41 -5.15
CA ILE A 86 23.81 -18.29 -5.85
C ILE A 86 23.65 -17.08 -4.91
N ALA A 87 23.31 -17.29 -3.65
CA ALA A 87 23.13 -16.22 -2.66
C ALA A 87 24.39 -15.39 -2.42
N LYS A 88 25.59 -15.98 -2.57
CA LYS A 88 26.88 -15.24 -2.51
C LYS A 88 27.01 -14.16 -3.59
N TYR A 89 26.25 -14.25 -4.68
CA TYR A 89 26.29 -13.29 -5.78
C TYR A 89 25.15 -12.26 -5.71
N VAL A 90 24.28 -12.30 -4.69
CA VAL A 90 23.18 -11.35 -4.51
C VAL A 90 23.61 -10.27 -3.51
N PRO A 91 23.88 -9.01 -3.95
CA PRO A 91 24.51 -7.97 -3.11
C PRO A 91 23.68 -7.50 -1.91
N SER A 92 22.37 -7.79 -1.90
CA SER A 92 21.43 -7.34 -0.86
C SER A 92 21.32 -8.28 0.34
N ILE A 93 22.04 -9.40 0.32
CA ILE A 93 21.99 -10.43 1.36
C ILE A 93 23.41 -10.51 1.94
N GLY A 94 23.59 -10.06 3.19
CA GLY A 94 24.90 -10.05 3.85
C GLY A 94 25.61 -11.43 3.86
N PRO A 95 26.91 -11.47 4.21
CA PRO A 95 27.68 -12.71 4.18
C PRO A 95 27.04 -13.76 5.09
N ILE A 96 26.67 -14.90 4.51
CA ILE A 96 26.14 -16.06 5.22
C ILE A 96 27.31 -17.00 5.50
N ASP A 97 27.78 -17.02 6.75
CA ASP A 97 28.77 -18.00 7.22
C ASP A 97 28.03 -19.27 7.67
N LEU A 98 27.92 -20.23 6.76
CA LEU A 98 27.40 -21.57 7.05
C LEU A 98 28.53 -22.57 6.79
N ASP A 99 28.88 -23.36 7.80
CA ASP A 99 29.85 -24.44 7.67
C ASP A 99 29.40 -25.42 6.58
N ALA A 100 30.28 -25.64 5.59
CA ALA A 100 30.01 -26.58 4.48
C ALA A 100 29.70 -28.00 4.97
N GLN A 101 30.13 -28.34 6.19
CA GLN A 101 29.88 -29.60 6.86
C GLN A 101 28.44 -29.74 7.38
N ALA A 102 27.79 -28.62 7.75
CA ALA A 102 26.39 -28.62 8.19
C ALA A 102 25.42 -28.91 7.04
N LEU A 103 25.76 -28.52 5.80
CA LEU A 103 24.97 -28.76 4.60
C LEU A 103 24.96 -30.22 4.14
N GLN A 104 25.96 -31.01 4.58
CA GLN A 104 26.08 -32.42 4.23
C GLN A 104 25.55 -33.35 5.34
N SER A 105 25.12 -32.79 6.47
CA SER A 105 24.57 -33.56 7.59
C SER A 105 23.18 -34.11 7.24
N PRO A 106 22.86 -35.39 7.57
CA PRO A 106 21.53 -35.94 7.38
C PRO A 106 20.46 -35.20 8.21
N GLN A 107 20.86 -34.46 9.24
CA GLN A 107 19.97 -33.65 10.09
C GLN A 107 19.60 -32.29 9.48
N TRP A 108 20.22 -31.89 8.37
CA TRP A 108 19.96 -30.62 7.67
C TRP A 108 18.46 -30.32 7.41
N PRO A 109 17.62 -31.28 6.96
CA PRO A 109 16.19 -31.05 6.81
C PRO A 109 15.52 -30.61 8.11
N LEU A 110 15.94 -31.13 9.25
CA LEU A 110 15.32 -30.81 10.53
C LEU A 110 15.70 -29.38 10.98
N ILE A 111 16.94 -28.96 10.71
CA ILE A 111 17.43 -27.60 11.01
C ILE A 111 16.62 -26.57 10.22
N ILE A 112 16.38 -26.79 8.92
CA ILE A 112 15.54 -25.89 8.11
C ILE A 112 14.10 -25.88 8.63
N ALA A 113 13.56 -27.05 8.98
CA ALA A 113 12.20 -27.14 9.50
C ALA A 113 12.02 -26.35 10.81
N PHE A 114 12.97 -26.46 11.75
CA PHE A 114 12.97 -25.67 12.98
C PHE A 114 13.15 -24.17 12.71
N GLY A 115 13.97 -23.82 11.72
CA GLY A 115 14.07 -22.47 11.19
C GLY A 115 12.69 -21.96 10.76
N LEU A 116 12.07 -22.60 9.75
CA LEU A 116 10.75 -22.20 9.24
C LEU A 116 9.66 -22.17 10.32
N ALA A 117 9.66 -23.13 11.24
CA ALA A 117 8.76 -23.17 12.38
C ALA A 117 8.94 -21.98 13.34
N GLY A 118 10.10 -21.30 13.29
CA GLY A 118 10.46 -20.21 14.20
C GLY A 118 10.91 -20.69 15.57
N LEU A 119 11.35 -21.95 15.65
CA LEU A 119 11.98 -22.55 16.83
C LEU A 119 13.48 -22.24 16.88
N THR A 120 14.06 -21.83 15.76
CA THR A 120 15.41 -21.25 15.65
C THR A 120 15.37 -19.94 14.85
N GLN A 121 16.41 -19.12 14.94
CA GLN A 121 16.55 -17.95 14.06
C GLN A 121 16.60 -18.45 12.61
N LEU A 122 15.66 -17.97 11.77
CA LEU A 122 15.72 -18.25 10.34
C LEU A 122 16.99 -17.65 9.78
N ILE A 123 17.59 -18.36 8.83
CA ILE A 123 18.56 -17.79 7.90
C ILE A 123 17.88 -16.57 7.26
N GLY A 124 18.50 -15.37 7.32
CA GLY A 124 17.88 -14.09 6.95
C GLY A 124 17.03 -14.09 5.66
N PRO A 125 17.48 -14.70 4.55
CA PRO A 125 16.68 -14.81 3.31
C PRO A 125 15.34 -15.51 3.50
N LEU A 126 15.31 -16.55 4.35
CA LEU A 126 14.15 -17.38 4.60
C LEU A 126 13.11 -16.62 5.43
N ASP A 127 13.55 -15.79 6.39
CA ASP A 127 12.68 -14.89 7.16
C ASP A 127 12.03 -13.83 6.25
N HIS A 128 12.82 -13.24 5.36
CA HIS A 128 12.30 -12.26 4.40
C HIS A 128 11.28 -12.88 3.43
N LEU A 129 11.55 -14.07 2.90
CA LEU A 129 10.63 -14.80 2.02
C LEU A 129 9.35 -15.19 2.75
N GLU A 130 9.43 -15.71 3.97
CA GLU A 130 8.26 -16.07 4.78
C GLU A 130 7.38 -14.85 5.08
N LYS A 131 7.98 -13.74 5.53
CA LYS A 131 7.26 -12.49 5.80
C LYS A 131 6.59 -11.95 4.54
N THR A 132 7.27 -12.00 3.41
CA THR A 132 6.74 -11.56 2.11
C THR A 132 5.57 -12.43 1.66
N LEU A 133 5.70 -13.76 1.78
CA LEU A 133 4.65 -14.73 1.49
C LEU A 133 3.42 -14.50 2.37
N ARG A 134 3.61 -14.43 3.70
CA ARG A 134 2.52 -14.18 4.66
C ARG A 134 1.83 -12.85 4.37
N GLY A 135 2.61 -11.80 4.14
CA GLY A 135 2.10 -10.47 3.79
C GLY A 135 1.33 -10.44 2.47
N HIS A 136 1.77 -11.19 1.46
CA HIS A 136 1.05 -11.34 0.21
C HIS A 136 -0.28 -12.08 0.40
N ILE A 137 -0.27 -13.20 1.14
CA ILE A 137 -1.49 -13.97 1.39
C ILE A 137 -2.51 -13.16 2.20
N HIS A 138 -2.11 -12.48 3.28
CA HIS A 138 -3.03 -11.61 4.02
C HIS A 138 -3.61 -10.48 3.18
N ARG A 139 -2.80 -9.83 2.33
CA ARG A 139 -3.27 -8.77 1.42
C ARG A 139 -4.25 -9.30 0.37
N SER A 140 -4.01 -10.49 -0.17
CA SER A 140 -4.95 -11.13 -1.11
C SER A 140 -6.32 -11.41 -0.50
N LEU A 141 -6.34 -11.67 0.81
CA LEU A 141 -7.56 -11.83 1.59
C LEU A 141 -8.17 -10.48 1.94
N GLY A 142 -7.53 -9.36 1.63
CA GLY A 142 -8.00 -8.02 1.97
C GLY A 142 -7.78 -7.64 3.43
N ILE A 143 -6.85 -8.28 4.14
CA ILE A 143 -6.47 -7.89 5.50
C ILE A 143 -5.32 -6.86 5.42
N PRO A 144 -5.46 -5.62 5.96
CA PRO A 144 -6.64 -5.02 6.60
C PRO A 144 -7.55 -4.21 5.65
N ILE A 145 -7.15 -4.03 4.39
CA ILE A 145 -7.70 -3.02 3.47
C ILE A 145 -9.21 -3.17 3.24
N ARG A 146 -9.70 -4.40 3.01
CA ARG A 146 -11.14 -4.65 2.79
C ARG A 146 -11.96 -4.40 4.04
N ILE A 147 -11.42 -4.66 5.23
CA ILE A 147 -12.14 -4.36 6.47
C ILE A 147 -12.38 -2.85 6.58
N LYS A 148 -11.38 -2.04 6.21
CA LYS A 148 -11.53 -0.58 6.16
C LYS A 148 -12.53 -0.13 5.11
N GLU A 149 -12.45 -0.72 3.92
CA GLU A 149 -13.40 -0.45 2.83
C GLU A 149 -14.83 -0.81 3.24
N TYR A 150 -15.06 -2.02 3.76
CA TYR A 150 -16.36 -2.48 4.23
C TYR A 150 -16.90 -1.63 5.38
N THR A 151 -16.04 -1.20 6.31
CA THR A 151 -16.44 -0.27 7.38
C THR A 151 -16.97 1.04 6.80
N ARG A 152 -16.24 1.66 5.87
CA ARG A 152 -16.65 2.91 5.22
C ARG A 152 -17.93 2.73 4.41
N LEU A 153 -18.04 1.65 3.65
CA LEU A 153 -19.23 1.34 2.85
C LEU A 153 -20.46 1.09 3.73
N LEU A 154 -20.29 0.38 4.85
CA LEU A 154 -21.37 0.10 5.80
C LEU A 154 -21.90 1.38 6.45
N VAL A 155 -21.00 2.24 6.96
CA VAL A 155 -21.38 3.54 7.54
C VAL A 155 -22.04 4.43 6.49
N ALA A 156 -21.49 4.50 5.27
CA ALA A 156 -22.06 5.31 4.19
C ALA A 156 -23.45 4.79 3.75
N HIS A 157 -23.67 3.47 3.71
CA HIS A 157 -24.97 2.90 3.37
C HIS A 157 -26.02 3.25 4.42
N GLN A 158 -25.67 3.10 5.71
CA GLN A 158 -26.57 3.45 6.81
C GLN A 158 -26.94 4.93 6.83
N LEU A 159 -25.99 5.82 6.52
CA LEU A 159 -26.26 7.26 6.38
C LEU A 159 -27.20 7.55 5.19
N ARG A 160 -27.03 6.85 4.06
CA ARG A 160 -27.92 7.01 2.89
C ARG A 160 -29.33 6.51 3.15
N GLU A 161 -29.47 5.35 3.78
CA GLU A 161 -30.78 4.83 4.20
C GLU A 161 -31.47 5.80 5.15
N LEU A 162 -30.74 6.34 6.14
CA LEU A 162 -31.28 7.34 7.05
C LEU A 162 -31.80 8.58 6.31
N ASN A 163 -31.06 9.05 5.30
CA ASN A 163 -31.47 10.18 4.47
C ASN A 163 -32.67 9.86 3.56
N ALA A 164 -32.79 8.61 3.08
CA ALA A 164 -33.93 8.16 2.30
C ALA A 164 -35.19 8.01 3.17
N GLU A 165 -35.06 7.43 4.36
CA GLU A 165 -36.12 7.37 5.38
C GLU A 165 -36.60 8.79 5.74
N ALA A 166 -35.67 9.75 5.87
CA ALA A 166 -35.99 11.17 6.10
C ALA A 166 -36.82 11.80 4.96
N ALA A 167 -36.48 11.47 3.71
CA ALA A 167 -37.14 12.02 2.53
C ALA A 167 -38.55 11.46 2.34
N GLU A 168 -38.78 10.18 2.65
CA GLU A 168 -40.11 9.56 2.59
C GLU A 168 -41.08 10.13 3.63
N LEU A 169 -40.58 10.45 4.83
CA LEU A 169 -41.36 11.05 5.93
C LEU A 169 -41.67 12.54 5.72
N ALA A 170 -40.97 13.22 4.81
CA ALA A 170 -41.25 14.62 4.44
C ALA A 170 -42.45 14.75 3.48
N VAL A 171 -43.01 13.64 2.99
CA VAL A 171 -44.22 13.62 2.17
C VAL A 171 -45.45 13.65 3.09
N PRO A 172 -46.33 14.67 3.00
CA PRO A 172 -47.54 14.74 3.82
C PRO A 172 -48.48 13.61 3.41
N THR A 173 -48.61 12.60 4.27
CA THR A 173 -49.62 11.55 4.13
C THR A 173 -50.48 11.53 5.38
N ASP A 174 -51.77 11.84 5.20
CA ASP A 174 -52.81 12.01 6.23
C ASP A 174 -53.19 10.71 6.98
N ALA A 175 -52.34 9.69 6.99
CA ALA A 175 -52.60 8.42 7.66
C ALA A 175 -51.30 7.77 8.16
N ALA A 176 -50.82 8.19 9.33
CA ALA A 176 -49.75 7.48 10.02
C ALA A 176 -50.29 6.20 10.70
N PRO A 177 -49.70 5.01 10.46
CA PRO A 177 -50.07 3.78 11.17
C PRO A 177 -49.74 3.88 12.66
N LYS A 178 -50.64 3.38 13.51
CA LYS A 178 -50.55 3.46 14.99
C LYS A 178 -49.51 2.55 15.65
N ASP A 179 -48.74 1.77 14.88
CA ASP A 179 -47.92 0.67 15.42
C ASP A 179 -46.48 0.67 14.85
N SER A 180 -45.83 1.83 14.87
CA SER A 180 -44.44 1.98 14.44
C SER A 180 -43.47 1.60 15.56
N GLY A 181 -42.49 0.71 15.26
CA GLY A 181 -41.54 0.17 16.24
C GLY A 181 -40.59 1.19 16.89
N PRO A 182 -39.71 0.76 17.83
CA PRO A 182 -38.85 1.64 18.63
C PRO A 182 -37.97 2.60 17.81
N VAL A 183 -37.54 2.16 16.63
CA VAL A 183 -36.67 2.93 15.71
C VAL A 183 -37.41 4.10 15.08
N GLU A 184 -38.70 3.95 14.78
CA GLU A 184 -39.53 4.98 14.14
C GLU A 184 -40.05 6.03 15.15
N LYS A 185 -40.20 5.64 16.42
CA LYS A 185 -40.32 6.58 17.55
C LYS A 185 -39.05 7.41 17.76
N ASN A 186 -37.87 6.80 17.62
CA ASN A 186 -36.59 7.51 17.72
C ASN A 186 -36.35 8.44 16.52
N PHE A 187 -36.86 8.10 15.34
CA PHE A 187 -36.75 8.92 14.13
C PHE A 187 -37.70 10.14 14.12
N ARG A 188 -38.95 9.99 14.59
CA ARG A 188 -39.84 11.16 14.83
C ARG A 188 -39.27 12.11 15.87
N ASN A 189 -38.55 11.58 16.85
CA ASN A 189 -37.74 12.40 17.76
C ASN A 189 -36.56 13.09 17.04
N LEU A 190 -36.04 12.60 15.92
CA LEU A 190 -34.91 13.20 15.21
C LEU A 190 -35.26 14.51 14.51
N SER A 191 -36.41 14.55 13.82
CA SER A 191 -37.00 15.80 13.33
C SER A 191 -37.22 16.78 14.49
N GLY A 192 -37.73 16.27 15.63
CA GLY A 192 -37.87 17.02 16.88
C GLY A 192 -36.54 17.52 17.48
N HIS A 193 -35.44 16.77 17.39
CA HIS A 193 -34.11 17.13 17.91
C HIS A 193 -33.37 18.10 16.98
N VAL A 194 -33.56 18.00 15.66
CA VAL A 194 -33.07 19.04 14.72
C VAL A 194 -33.75 20.37 15.04
N THR A 195 -35.07 20.37 15.28
CA THR A 195 -35.82 21.58 15.65
C THR A 195 -35.63 22.03 17.12
N GLY A 196 -35.34 21.10 18.03
CA GLY A 196 -35.19 21.30 19.48
C GLY A 196 -33.75 21.55 19.95
N LEU A 197 -32.77 21.40 19.04
CA LEU A 197 -31.39 21.80 19.25
C LEU A 197 -31.32 23.24 19.74
N LYS A 198 -30.65 23.46 20.87
CA LYS A 198 -30.52 24.82 21.41
C LYS A 198 -29.79 25.70 20.39
N PRO A 199 -30.21 26.97 20.22
CA PRO A 199 -29.68 27.86 19.18
C PRO A 199 -28.16 27.97 19.18
N TRP A 200 -27.55 27.92 20.36
CA TRP A 200 -26.10 27.98 20.52
C TRP A 200 -25.37 26.78 19.90
N ALA A 201 -25.83 25.56 20.21
CA ALA A 201 -25.21 24.33 19.73
C ALA A 201 -25.42 24.19 18.22
N ARG A 202 -26.60 24.57 17.72
CA ARG A 202 -26.86 24.63 16.28
C ARG A 202 -25.91 25.61 15.58
N ASN A 203 -25.75 26.81 16.11
CA ASN A 203 -24.87 27.83 15.54
C ASN A 203 -23.39 27.41 15.60
N GLU A 204 -22.96 26.75 16.67
CA GLU A 204 -21.58 26.31 16.82
C GLU A 204 -21.24 25.12 15.91
N ILE A 205 -22.16 24.16 15.79
CA ILE A 205 -22.01 23.05 14.82
C ILE A 205 -21.98 23.62 13.41
N ALA A 206 -22.93 24.50 13.06
CA ALA A 206 -23.02 25.10 11.72
C ALA A 206 -21.77 25.91 11.31
N GLN A 207 -20.95 26.37 12.27
CA GLN A 207 -19.67 27.04 11.97
C GLN A 207 -18.58 26.10 11.44
N THR A 208 -18.67 24.80 11.74
CA THR A 208 -17.59 23.83 11.44
C THR A 208 -18.08 22.62 10.64
N TYR A 209 -19.33 22.20 10.83
CA TYR A 209 -19.92 20.97 10.29
C TYR A 209 -21.35 21.22 9.77
N GLN A 210 -21.85 20.31 8.92
CA GLN A 210 -23.29 20.27 8.62
C GLN A 210 -24.03 19.63 9.79
N VAL A 211 -25.04 20.34 10.33
CA VAL A 211 -25.81 19.89 11.51
C VAL A 211 -26.46 18.53 11.26
N GLU A 212 -27.01 18.35 10.07
CA GLU A 212 -27.65 17.10 9.61
C GLU A 212 -26.66 15.93 9.58
N ASP A 213 -25.41 16.16 9.16
CA ASP A 213 -24.38 15.13 9.09
C ASP A 213 -23.94 14.67 10.50
N VAL A 214 -23.74 15.59 11.44
CA VAL A 214 -23.37 15.26 12.83
C VAL A 214 -24.48 14.46 13.52
N LEU A 215 -25.73 14.88 13.36
CA LEU A 215 -26.89 14.17 13.92
C LEU A 215 -27.10 12.82 13.25
N GLY A 216 -26.98 12.75 11.93
CA GLY A 216 -27.09 11.50 11.17
C GLY A 216 -26.04 10.48 11.64
N LYS A 217 -24.79 10.90 11.83
CA LYS A 217 -23.71 10.05 12.37
C LYS A 217 -24.00 9.57 13.79
N LEU A 218 -24.54 10.43 14.66
CA LEU A 218 -24.92 10.05 16.02
C LEU A 218 -26.02 8.98 16.02
N VAL A 219 -27.01 9.08 15.13
CA VAL A 219 -28.08 8.07 14.99
C VAL A 219 -27.55 6.75 14.47
N VAL A 220 -26.73 6.81 13.41
CA VAL A 220 -26.11 5.60 12.85
C VAL A 220 -25.25 4.91 13.90
N LEU A 221 -24.53 5.66 14.74
CA LEU A 221 -23.77 5.10 15.87
C LEU A 221 -24.70 4.34 16.84
N TRP A 222 -25.81 4.94 17.27
CA TRP A 222 -26.77 4.24 18.15
C TRP A 222 -27.38 3.00 17.50
N ARG A 223 -27.73 3.06 16.21
CA ARG A 223 -28.26 1.94 15.44
C ARG A 223 -27.27 0.77 15.33
N MET A 224 -26.00 1.08 15.12
CA MET A 224 -24.92 0.08 15.09
C MET A 224 -24.52 -0.42 16.48
N ILE A 225 -24.74 0.36 17.54
CA ILE A 225 -24.59 -0.12 18.93
C ILE A 225 -25.68 -1.13 19.24
N ASP A 226 -26.93 -0.84 18.87
CA ASP A 226 -28.10 -1.70 19.13
C ASP A 226 -28.00 -3.05 18.42
N SER A 227 -27.48 -3.06 17.18
CA SER A 227 -27.29 -4.32 16.43
C SER A 227 -26.36 -5.31 17.13
N LEU A 228 -25.38 -4.83 17.89
CA LEU A 228 -24.44 -5.67 18.63
C LEU A 228 -25.07 -6.38 19.85
N TYR A 229 -26.28 -5.99 20.26
CA TYR A 229 -27.04 -6.65 21.33
C TYR A 229 -28.01 -7.72 20.81
N SER A 230 -28.12 -7.91 19.50
CA SER A 230 -29.04 -8.89 18.94
C SER A 230 -28.66 -10.32 19.37
N PRO A 231 -29.57 -11.08 19.99
CA PRO A 231 -29.27 -12.44 20.43
C PRO A 231 -29.13 -13.42 19.25
N GLN A 232 -29.72 -13.12 18.09
CA GLN A 232 -29.82 -14.03 16.95
C GLN A 232 -28.63 -13.98 15.98
N TRP A 233 -27.88 -12.87 15.97
CA TRP A 233 -26.72 -12.69 15.09
C TRP A 233 -25.69 -11.74 15.74
N PRO A 234 -24.37 -12.03 15.67
CA PRO A 234 -23.74 -13.20 15.05
C PRO A 234 -23.86 -14.47 15.91
N ARG A 235 -23.50 -15.64 15.35
CA ARG A 235 -23.37 -16.92 16.07
C ARG A 235 -22.62 -16.76 17.39
N GLU A 236 -23.03 -17.55 18.39
CA GLU A 236 -22.49 -17.51 19.74
C GLU A 236 -20.97 -17.68 19.78
N SER A 237 -20.41 -18.62 19.00
CA SER A 237 -18.96 -18.83 18.91
C SER A 237 -18.18 -17.60 18.44
N VAL A 238 -18.74 -16.83 17.48
CA VAL A 238 -18.12 -15.59 16.99
C VAL A 238 -18.25 -14.47 18.03
N ARG A 239 -19.39 -14.44 18.72
CA ARG A 239 -19.67 -13.46 19.78
C ARG A 239 -18.75 -13.65 20.98
N ASP A 240 -18.54 -14.88 21.43
CA ASP A 240 -17.68 -15.23 22.56
C ASP A 240 -16.23 -14.77 22.34
N GLU A 241 -15.69 -15.04 21.16
CA GLU A 241 -14.30 -14.71 20.83
C GLU A 241 -14.06 -13.19 20.75
N MET A 242 -15.07 -12.44 20.30
CA MET A 242 -15.00 -10.99 20.12
C MET A 242 -15.48 -10.22 21.37
N ARG A 243 -16.05 -10.91 22.36
CA ARG A 243 -16.62 -10.32 23.58
C ARG A 243 -15.69 -9.35 24.31
N PRO A 244 -14.41 -9.65 24.59
CA PRO A 244 -13.56 -8.74 25.37
C PRO A 244 -13.31 -7.41 24.68
N LEU A 245 -13.08 -7.44 23.36
CA LEU A 245 -12.92 -6.25 22.53
C LEU A 245 -14.25 -5.48 22.44
N MET A 246 -15.35 -6.20 22.18
CA MET A 246 -16.67 -5.63 22.04
C MET A 246 -17.12 -4.91 23.31
N SER A 247 -17.01 -5.54 24.49
CA SER A 247 -17.50 -4.96 25.75
C SER A 247 -16.82 -3.62 26.06
N ARG A 248 -15.51 -3.52 25.77
CA ARG A 248 -14.75 -2.29 26.01
C ARG A 248 -15.14 -1.18 25.04
N GLN A 249 -15.14 -1.47 23.74
CA GLN A 249 -15.45 -0.48 22.71
C GLN A 249 -16.90 -0.01 22.76
N LEU A 250 -17.82 -0.89 23.13
CA LEU A 250 -19.24 -0.58 23.23
C LEU A 250 -19.55 0.33 24.43
N ALA A 251 -18.82 0.17 25.54
CA ALA A 251 -18.92 1.07 26.68
C ALA A 251 -18.36 2.47 26.35
N GLU A 252 -17.18 2.54 25.71
CA GLU A 252 -16.56 3.79 25.28
C GLU A 252 -17.45 4.53 24.25
N ALA A 253 -17.98 3.82 23.26
CA ALA A 253 -18.86 4.38 22.24
C ALA A 253 -20.18 4.92 22.81
N ARG A 254 -20.79 4.20 23.75
CA ARG A 254 -22.00 4.67 24.45
C ARG A 254 -21.73 5.90 25.31
N ALA A 255 -20.59 5.93 26.01
CA ALA A 255 -20.20 7.08 26.81
C ALA A 255 -20.00 8.32 25.92
N ALA A 256 -19.31 8.17 24.79
CA ALA A 256 -19.12 9.25 23.82
C ALA A 256 -20.45 9.75 23.22
N ALA A 257 -21.34 8.83 22.82
CA ALA A 257 -22.65 9.18 22.27
C ALA A 257 -23.55 9.88 23.29
N ARG A 258 -23.58 9.40 24.54
CA ARG A 258 -24.32 10.04 25.64
C ARG A 258 -23.76 11.41 25.98
N TYR A 259 -22.44 11.53 26.12
CA TYR A 259 -21.78 12.80 26.44
C TYR A 259 -22.08 13.86 25.38
N LEU A 260 -22.05 13.51 24.09
CA LEU A 260 -22.45 14.42 23.03
C LEU A 260 -23.93 14.80 23.16
N SER A 261 -24.83 13.82 23.35
CA SER A 261 -26.27 14.09 23.52
C SER A 261 -26.53 15.05 24.69
N GLU A 262 -25.94 14.79 25.85
CA GLU A 262 -26.07 15.64 27.04
C GLU A 262 -25.54 17.06 26.80
N LEU A 263 -24.42 17.18 26.09
CA LEU A 263 -23.83 18.48 25.76
C LEU A 263 -24.73 19.27 24.78
N LEU A 264 -25.37 18.61 23.83
CA LEU A 264 -26.34 19.24 22.91
C LEU A 264 -27.60 19.74 23.65
N ASP A 265 -27.99 19.06 24.74
CA ASP A 265 -29.14 19.43 25.58
C ASP A 265 -28.80 20.50 26.63
N THR A 266 -27.51 20.74 26.91
CA THR A 266 -27.06 21.69 27.94
C THR A 266 -27.32 23.15 27.52
N PRO A 267 -27.88 24.03 28.38
CA PRO A 267 -28.01 25.45 28.06
C PRO A 267 -26.63 26.14 27.97
N MET A 268 -26.46 27.07 27.02
CA MET A 268 -25.25 27.90 26.96
C MET A 268 -25.13 28.70 28.27
N ALA A 269 -23.97 28.71 28.91
CA ALA A 269 -23.77 29.63 30.01
C ALA A 269 -23.72 31.06 29.47
N GLY A 270 -24.63 31.89 29.98
CA GLY A 270 -24.72 33.32 29.66
C GLY A 270 -25.99 33.71 28.91
N LYS A 271 -27.15 33.56 29.58
CA LYS A 271 -28.31 34.48 29.55
C LYS A 271 -29.44 34.04 30.49
N ALA A 272 -29.12 33.87 31.77
CA ALA A 272 -30.05 33.92 32.89
C ALA A 272 -29.20 34.46 34.06
N GLU A 273 -29.42 35.60 34.69
CA GLU A 273 -30.44 36.64 34.68
C GLU A 273 -29.72 37.99 34.80
N THR A 274 -30.13 39.01 34.06
CA THR A 274 -29.75 40.39 34.37
C THR A 274 -30.69 40.90 35.47
N ALA A 275 -30.23 40.99 36.72
CA ALA A 275 -30.62 42.03 37.67
C ALA A 275 -29.79 41.92 38.97
N ALA A 276 -29.16 43.04 39.36
CA ALA A 276 -28.58 43.30 40.68
C ALA A 276 -27.21 42.68 41.03
N SER A 277 -26.14 43.22 40.45
CA SER A 277 -25.05 43.86 41.23
C SER A 277 -23.98 44.35 40.26
N GLY A 278 -23.67 45.65 40.30
CA GLY A 278 -22.53 46.20 39.57
C GLY A 278 -21.24 45.68 40.17
N ASP A 279 -20.61 44.73 39.51
CA ASP A 279 -19.23 44.35 39.73
C ASP A 279 -18.60 43.92 38.40
N ASP A 280 -17.59 44.67 37.95
CA ASP A 280 -16.95 44.57 36.62
C ASP A 280 -16.07 43.30 36.44
N GLY A 281 -16.19 42.31 37.33
CA GLY A 281 -15.40 41.06 37.32
C GLY A 281 -16.02 39.88 36.56
N GLY A 282 -17.33 39.88 36.29
CA GLY A 282 -18.07 38.69 35.83
C GLY A 282 -17.94 38.33 34.34
N GLY A 283 -17.54 39.28 33.49
CA GLY A 283 -17.52 39.08 32.02
C GLY A 283 -16.41 38.17 31.50
N TYR A 284 -15.30 38.05 32.25
CA TYR A 284 -14.16 37.23 31.83
C TYR A 284 -14.41 35.74 32.08
N GLU A 285 -15.09 35.42 33.19
CA GLU A 285 -15.37 34.04 33.60
C GLU A 285 -16.47 33.40 32.73
N SER A 286 -17.51 34.16 32.38
CA SER A 286 -18.55 33.71 31.43
C SER A 286 -18.00 33.45 30.03
N THR A 287 -17.03 34.25 29.58
CA THR A 287 -16.41 34.10 28.25
C THR A 287 -15.47 32.88 28.20
N GLN A 288 -14.69 32.64 29.26
CA GLN A 288 -13.89 31.42 29.36
C GLN A 288 -14.76 30.16 29.44
N PHE A 289 -15.87 30.20 30.16
CA PHE A 289 -16.78 29.07 30.26
C PHE A 289 -17.42 28.74 28.91
N ARG A 290 -17.86 29.75 28.15
CA ARG A 290 -18.39 29.56 26.79
C ARG A 290 -17.35 28.93 25.86
N THR A 291 -16.12 29.44 25.87
CA THR A 291 -15.01 28.90 25.07
C THR A 291 -14.70 27.44 25.43
N ARG A 292 -14.81 27.06 26.72
CA ARG A 292 -14.64 25.66 27.15
C ARG A 292 -15.77 24.77 26.64
N GLN A 293 -17.03 25.21 26.68
CA GLN A 293 -18.15 24.45 26.12
C GLN A 293 -18.02 24.24 24.61
N GLU A 294 -17.62 25.29 23.87
CA GLU A 294 -17.34 25.22 22.43
C GLU A 294 -16.23 24.18 22.12
N GLN A 295 -15.13 24.22 22.87
CA GLN A 295 -14.04 23.23 22.73
C GLN A 295 -14.49 21.81 23.08
N GLN A 296 -15.27 21.64 24.14
CA GLN A 296 -15.83 20.35 24.54
C GLN A 296 -16.74 19.76 23.47
N LEU A 297 -17.51 20.60 22.76
CA LEU A 297 -18.39 20.15 21.69
C LEU A 297 -17.62 19.61 20.50
N VAL A 298 -16.57 20.31 20.07
CA VAL A 298 -15.70 19.83 18.97
C VAL A 298 -15.04 18.50 19.35
N ILE A 299 -14.49 18.40 20.57
CA ILE A 299 -13.88 17.16 21.07
C ILE A 299 -14.91 16.02 21.15
N ALA A 300 -16.14 16.31 21.58
CA ALA A 300 -17.22 15.33 21.67
C ALA A 300 -17.63 14.80 20.29
N ILE A 301 -17.74 15.68 19.28
CA ILE A 301 -18.04 15.30 17.90
C ILE A 301 -16.93 14.42 17.32
N GLU A 302 -15.66 14.84 17.43
CA GLU A 302 -14.52 14.05 16.95
C GLU A 302 -14.43 12.68 17.64
N SER A 303 -14.72 12.63 18.96
CA SER A 303 -14.78 11.39 19.71
C SER A 303 -15.91 10.49 19.22
N MET A 304 -17.11 11.03 19.00
CA MET A 304 -18.26 10.29 18.49
C MET A 304 -17.98 9.70 17.10
N GLU A 305 -17.43 10.50 16.18
CA GLU A 305 -17.08 10.03 14.83
C GLU A 305 -16.04 8.90 14.87
N ARG A 306 -15.03 9.03 15.73
CA ARG A 306 -14.04 7.96 15.93
C ARG A 306 -14.71 6.65 16.35
N HIS A 307 -15.61 6.70 17.33
CA HIS A 307 -16.32 5.52 17.81
C HIS A 307 -17.32 4.96 16.79
N LEU A 308 -17.94 5.80 15.94
CA LEU A 308 -18.78 5.35 14.83
C LEU A 308 -18.02 4.42 13.90
N TYR A 309 -16.81 4.78 13.49
CA TYR A 309 -16.01 3.91 12.63
C TYR A 309 -15.45 2.68 13.37
N GLU A 310 -15.15 2.76 14.67
CA GLU A 310 -14.73 1.58 15.46
C GLU A 310 -15.87 0.56 15.59
N ILE A 311 -17.09 1.01 15.93
CA ILE A 311 -18.27 0.15 15.99
C ILE A 311 -18.64 -0.37 14.59
N GLY A 312 -18.50 0.47 13.56
CA GLY A 312 -18.64 0.06 12.17
C GLY A 312 -17.64 -1.04 11.78
N ALA A 313 -16.40 -0.98 12.25
CA ALA A 313 -15.38 -2.00 12.01
C ALA A 313 -15.71 -3.31 12.72
N ILE A 314 -16.23 -3.27 13.96
CA ILE A 314 -16.73 -4.47 14.66
C ILE A 314 -17.88 -5.12 13.88
N ASN A 315 -18.87 -4.33 13.45
CA ASN A 315 -19.98 -4.84 12.64
C ASN A 315 -19.49 -5.42 11.30
N ALA A 316 -18.48 -4.81 10.67
CA ALA A 316 -17.89 -5.33 9.44
C ALA A 316 -17.16 -6.66 9.66
N VAL A 317 -16.47 -6.84 10.79
CA VAL A 317 -15.87 -8.13 11.17
C VAL A 317 -16.95 -9.18 11.44
N TYR A 318 -18.03 -8.84 12.15
CA TYR A 318 -19.16 -9.75 12.35
C TYR A 318 -19.80 -10.18 11.03
N ALA A 319 -20.04 -9.24 10.11
CA ALA A 319 -20.54 -9.53 8.76
C ALA A 319 -19.60 -10.46 7.98
N GLN A 320 -18.28 -10.29 8.09
CA GLN A 320 -17.32 -11.18 7.44
C GLN A 320 -17.29 -12.59 8.03
N ARG A 321 -17.45 -12.72 9.36
CA ARG A 321 -17.35 -13.99 10.07
C ARG A 321 -18.63 -14.81 10.07
N ASP A 322 -19.79 -14.16 10.02
CA ASP A 322 -21.08 -14.82 10.02
C ASP A 322 -21.99 -14.29 8.91
N ARG A 323 -22.04 -15.04 7.80
CA ARG A 323 -22.81 -14.70 6.60
C ARG A 323 -24.30 -15.04 6.69
N GLU A 324 -24.78 -15.50 7.85
CA GLU A 324 -26.20 -15.79 8.08
C GLU A 324 -27.01 -14.52 8.36
N TYR A 325 -26.93 -13.53 7.45
CA TYR A 325 -27.60 -12.24 7.57
C TYR A 325 -29.12 -12.36 7.69
N LYS A 326 -29.70 -13.51 7.30
CA LYS A 326 -31.12 -13.82 7.46
C LYS A 326 -31.58 -13.69 8.92
N ASN A 327 -30.71 -14.02 9.87
CA ASN A 327 -30.97 -14.04 11.31
C ASN A 327 -30.78 -12.67 11.99
N MET A 328 -30.46 -11.62 11.23
CA MET A 328 -30.34 -10.26 11.78
C MET A 328 -31.71 -9.67 12.09
N SER A 329 -31.87 -9.16 13.31
CA SER A 329 -33.11 -8.53 13.79
C SER A 329 -33.34 -7.11 13.24
N ASN A 330 -32.27 -6.37 12.92
CA ASN A 330 -32.36 -5.00 12.40
C ASN A 330 -32.47 -5.01 10.86
N GLY A 331 -33.63 -4.60 10.34
CA GLY A 331 -33.97 -4.61 8.91
C GLY A 331 -33.00 -3.83 8.03
N SER A 332 -32.72 -2.56 8.32
CA SER A 332 -31.81 -1.79 7.43
C SER A 332 -30.34 -2.16 7.64
N LEU A 333 -29.90 -2.56 8.85
CA LEU A 333 -28.52 -3.07 8.95
C LEU A 333 -28.37 -4.36 8.15
N LYS A 334 -29.37 -5.23 8.16
CA LYS A 334 -29.41 -6.43 7.32
C LYS A 334 -29.35 -6.08 5.84
N GLU A 335 -30.10 -5.08 5.39
CA GLU A 335 -30.06 -4.60 4.01
C GLU A 335 -28.69 -4.04 3.64
N ALA A 336 -28.13 -3.15 4.45
CA ALA A 336 -26.79 -2.60 4.28
C ALA A 336 -25.70 -3.69 4.26
N VAL A 337 -25.75 -4.65 5.19
CA VAL A 337 -24.81 -5.77 5.22
C VAL A 337 -24.97 -6.65 3.97
N THR A 338 -26.19 -6.94 3.55
CA THR A 338 -26.45 -7.76 2.36
C THR A 338 -26.00 -7.03 1.07
N ALA A 339 -26.16 -5.71 1.01
CA ALA A 339 -25.75 -4.88 -0.12
C ALA A 339 -24.22 -4.76 -0.22
N VAL A 340 -23.54 -4.57 0.92
CA VAL A 340 -22.09 -4.38 1.01
C VAL A 340 -21.34 -5.71 0.87
N PHE A 341 -21.81 -6.77 1.52
CA PHE A 341 -21.12 -8.07 1.60
C PHE A 341 -21.73 -9.09 0.62
N LYS A 342 -21.51 -8.86 -0.67
CA LYS A 342 -21.86 -9.83 -1.74
C LYS A 342 -21.03 -11.11 -1.61
N ALA A 343 -21.60 -12.24 -2.04
CA ALA A 343 -20.89 -13.51 -2.08
C ALA A 343 -19.60 -13.39 -2.92
N GLU A 344 -18.46 -13.39 -2.24
CA GLU A 344 -17.15 -13.38 -2.90
C GLU A 344 -16.89 -14.75 -3.55
N ASP A 345 -16.59 -14.75 -4.86
CA ASP A 345 -16.34 -15.95 -5.65
C ASP A 345 -14.86 -16.36 -5.53
N TYR A 346 -14.55 -17.24 -4.57
CA TYR A 346 -13.18 -17.57 -4.16
C TYR A 346 -12.44 -18.59 -5.04
N GLY A 347 -12.85 -18.76 -6.30
CA GLY A 347 -12.27 -19.76 -7.19
C GLY A 347 -12.51 -21.21 -6.72
N PRO A 348 -11.83 -22.19 -7.33
CA PRO A 348 -12.04 -23.60 -7.04
C PRO A 348 -11.66 -23.96 -5.60
N SER A 349 -12.51 -24.78 -4.96
CA SER A 349 -12.24 -25.30 -3.62
C SER A 349 -11.15 -26.38 -3.64
N LEU A 350 -10.45 -26.57 -2.51
CA LEU A 350 -9.45 -27.64 -2.37
C LEU A 350 -10.03 -29.03 -2.71
N ARG A 351 -11.30 -29.28 -2.33
CA ARG A 351 -12.00 -30.52 -2.67
C ARG A 351 -12.10 -30.73 -4.17
N GLN A 352 -12.43 -29.67 -4.91
CA GLN A 352 -12.50 -29.72 -6.36
C GLN A 352 -11.11 -30.00 -6.95
N LEU A 353 -10.05 -29.34 -6.45
CA LEU A 353 -8.67 -29.59 -6.90
C LEU A 353 -8.23 -31.03 -6.64
N ALA A 354 -8.53 -31.56 -5.46
CA ALA A 354 -8.25 -32.96 -5.11
C ALA A 354 -9.01 -33.94 -6.01
N CYS A 355 -10.28 -33.64 -6.35
CA CYS A 355 -11.04 -34.44 -7.31
C CYS A 355 -10.39 -34.41 -8.70
N CYS A 356 -9.96 -33.23 -9.17
CA CYS A 356 -9.25 -33.10 -10.44
C CYS A 356 -7.97 -33.93 -10.44
N ALA A 357 -7.18 -33.88 -9.36
CA ALA A 357 -5.95 -34.67 -9.22
C ALA A 357 -6.23 -36.18 -9.20
N ALA A 358 -7.26 -36.62 -8.48
CA ALA A 358 -7.66 -38.02 -8.43
C ALA A 358 -8.11 -38.55 -9.80
N VAL A 359 -8.89 -37.77 -10.55
CA VAL A 359 -9.32 -38.14 -11.92
C VAL A 359 -8.13 -38.26 -12.85
N LEU A 360 -7.21 -37.29 -12.83
CA LEU A 360 -5.98 -37.36 -13.63
C LEU A 360 -5.12 -38.56 -13.23
N PHE A 361 -4.93 -38.81 -11.95
CA PHE A 361 -4.15 -39.94 -11.44
C PHE A 361 -4.71 -41.30 -11.87
N ILE A 362 -6.03 -41.50 -11.74
CA ILE A 362 -6.69 -42.73 -12.21
C ILE A 362 -6.57 -42.85 -13.74
N GLY A 363 -6.71 -41.74 -14.47
CA GLY A 363 -6.49 -41.68 -15.91
C GLY A 363 -5.09 -42.13 -16.32
N TYR A 364 -4.06 -41.61 -15.66
CA TYR A 364 -2.66 -42.00 -15.90
C TYR A 364 -2.36 -43.44 -15.48
N ILE A 365 -2.92 -43.94 -14.38
CA ILE A 365 -2.79 -45.37 -14.01
C ILE A 365 -3.36 -46.27 -15.11
N ALA A 366 -4.55 -45.93 -15.62
CA ALA A 366 -5.18 -46.68 -16.71
C ALA A 366 -4.33 -46.59 -17.98
N ALA A 367 -3.92 -45.39 -18.37
CA ALA A 367 -3.06 -45.18 -19.53
C ALA A 367 -1.75 -45.98 -19.43
N ILE A 368 -1.02 -45.89 -18.32
CA ILE A 368 0.22 -46.65 -18.12
C ILE A 368 -0.01 -48.17 -18.08
N SER A 369 -1.20 -48.61 -17.68
CA SER A 369 -1.55 -50.04 -17.62
C SER A 369 -1.95 -50.63 -18.97
N PHE A 370 -2.57 -49.83 -19.84
CA PHE A 370 -3.15 -50.29 -21.11
C PHE A 370 -2.40 -49.79 -22.35
N LEU A 371 -1.63 -48.71 -22.23
CA LEU A 371 -0.88 -48.05 -23.31
C LEU A 371 0.62 -48.09 -22.97
N ASP A 372 1.46 -48.20 -24.00
CA ASP A 372 2.91 -48.30 -23.84
C ASP A 372 3.50 -46.90 -23.55
N HIS A 373 3.41 -46.48 -22.29
CA HIS A 373 3.83 -45.15 -21.88
C HIS A 373 5.37 -45.05 -21.87
N GLY A 374 5.93 -44.08 -22.59
CA GLY A 374 7.38 -43.99 -22.84
C GLY A 374 8.29 -43.97 -21.60
N LEU A 375 7.82 -43.43 -20.47
CA LEU A 375 8.56 -43.41 -19.19
C LEU A 375 8.80 -44.81 -18.59
N MET A 376 8.00 -45.80 -18.96
CA MET A 376 8.08 -47.17 -18.43
C MET A 376 8.76 -48.14 -19.39
N ALA A 377 9.25 -47.69 -20.55
CA ALA A 377 9.87 -48.56 -21.55
C ALA A 377 11.08 -49.35 -20.98
N SER A 378 11.77 -48.80 -19.98
CA SER A 378 12.96 -49.38 -19.34
C SER A 378 12.76 -49.82 -17.88
N MET A 379 11.56 -49.69 -17.31
CA MET A 379 11.29 -49.99 -15.89
C MET A 379 10.39 -51.22 -15.70
N PRO A 380 10.60 -52.03 -14.64
CA PRO A 380 9.73 -53.16 -14.34
C PRO A 380 8.31 -52.69 -14.01
N ARG A 381 7.29 -53.28 -14.64
CA ARG A 381 5.88 -52.86 -14.55
C ARG A 381 5.16 -53.32 -13.28
N ASN A 382 5.78 -53.18 -12.13
CA ASN A 382 5.15 -53.50 -10.85
C ASN A 382 4.14 -52.43 -10.41
N PHE A 383 3.35 -52.72 -9.38
CA PHE A 383 2.32 -51.78 -8.90
C PHE A 383 2.90 -50.43 -8.47
N TRP A 384 4.08 -50.44 -7.84
CA TRP A 384 4.75 -49.25 -7.33
C TRP A 384 5.26 -48.33 -8.46
N THR A 385 5.89 -48.89 -9.49
CA THR A 385 6.37 -48.09 -10.63
C THR A 385 5.20 -47.46 -11.39
N LYS A 386 4.11 -48.21 -11.61
CA LYS A 386 2.88 -47.65 -12.21
C LYS A 386 2.31 -46.50 -11.38
N GLY A 387 2.23 -46.68 -10.06
CA GLY A 387 1.71 -45.65 -9.15
C GLY A 387 2.58 -44.40 -9.11
N VAL A 388 3.90 -44.55 -9.01
CA VAL A 388 4.85 -43.43 -8.98
C VAL A 388 4.87 -42.69 -10.32
N SER A 389 4.89 -43.40 -11.45
CA SER A 389 4.83 -42.79 -12.78
C SER A 389 3.51 -42.06 -13.00
N ALA A 390 2.37 -42.62 -12.58
CA ALA A 390 1.08 -41.93 -12.66
C ALA A 390 1.03 -40.68 -11.77
N ALA A 391 1.60 -40.74 -10.56
CA ALA A 391 1.69 -39.59 -9.67
C ALA A 391 2.55 -38.47 -10.27
N TYR A 392 3.67 -38.84 -10.89
CA TYR A 392 4.56 -37.91 -11.57
C TYR A 392 3.87 -37.20 -12.73
N GLU A 393 3.20 -37.93 -13.63
CA GLU A 393 2.50 -37.32 -14.78
C GLU A 393 1.28 -36.48 -14.36
N THR A 394 0.61 -36.90 -13.29
CA THR A 394 -0.46 -36.10 -12.68
C THR A 394 0.09 -34.77 -12.16
N LEU A 395 1.21 -34.81 -11.44
CA LEU A 395 1.86 -33.61 -10.91
C LEU A 395 2.37 -32.71 -12.05
N ARG A 396 2.96 -33.30 -13.10
CA ARG A 396 3.39 -32.58 -14.29
C ARG A 396 2.25 -31.83 -14.96
N THR A 397 1.13 -32.51 -15.20
CA THR A 397 -0.07 -31.90 -15.79
C THR A 397 -0.62 -30.77 -14.93
N MET A 398 -0.66 -30.96 -13.61
CA MET A 398 -1.07 -29.91 -12.67
C MET A 398 -0.14 -28.69 -12.71
N CYS A 399 1.18 -28.91 -12.79
CA CYS A 399 2.19 -27.85 -12.93
C CYS A 399 2.11 -27.11 -14.27
N ILE A 400 1.58 -27.74 -15.32
CA ILE A 400 1.40 -27.11 -16.63
C ILE A 400 0.09 -26.33 -16.71
N TYR A 401 -1.03 -26.91 -16.29
CA TYR A 401 -2.35 -26.36 -16.63
C TYR A 401 -3.13 -25.84 -15.43
N VAL A 402 -2.95 -26.40 -14.23
CA VAL A 402 -3.82 -26.09 -13.09
C VAL A 402 -3.19 -25.04 -12.18
N PHE A 403 -2.01 -25.33 -11.61
CA PHE A 403 -1.36 -24.42 -10.67
C PHE A 403 -1.01 -23.05 -11.28
N PRO A 404 -0.48 -22.96 -12.52
CA PRO A 404 -0.19 -21.65 -13.11
C PRO A 404 -1.43 -20.81 -13.38
N VAL A 405 -2.53 -21.44 -13.80
CA VAL A 405 -3.80 -20.73 -14.05
C VAL A 405 -4.40 -20.24 -12.74
N LEU A 406 -4.36 -21.06 -11.68
CA LEU A 406 -4.78 -20.64 -10.34
C LEU A 406 -3.92 -19.48 -9.82
N PHE A 407 -2.60 -19.58 -10.00
CA PHE A 407 -1.66 -18.53 -9.62
C PHE A 407 -1.94 -17.24 -10.39
N ALA A 408 -2.18 -17.31 -11.70
CA ALA A 408 -2.53 -16.16 -12.51
C ALA A 408 -3.87 -15.54 -12.13
N ILE A 409 -4.89 -16.35 -11.86
CA ILE A 409 -6.19 -15.88 -11.34
C ILE A 409 -6.00 -15.13 -10.02
N TYR A 410 -5.15 -15.67 -9.14
CA TYR A 410 -4.88 -15.09 -7.84
C TYR A 410 -4.05 -13.81 -7.94
N ALA A 411 -2.98 -13.81 -8.73
CA ALA A 411 -2.09 -12.67 -8.95
C ALA A 411 -2.78 -11.51 -9.71
N THR A 412 -3.77 -11.83 -10.55
CA THR A 412 -4.59 -10.83 -11.26
C THR A 412 -5.90 -10.49 -10.57
N SER A 413 -6.16 -11.11 -9.40
CA SER A 413 -7.25 -10.70 -8.53
C SER A 413 -7.03 -9.23 -8.16
N PRO A 414 -8.06 -8.37 -8.25
CA PRO A 414 -7.90 -6.94 -8.03
C PRO A 414 -7.35 -6.68 -6.63
N ASN A 415 -6.08 -6.25 -6.57
CA ASN A 415 -5.50 -5.69 -5.36
C ASN A 415 -6.19 -4.34 -5.11
N PRO A 416 -6.83 -4.13 -3.94
CA PRO A 416 -7.51 -2.87 -3.65
C PRO A 416 -6.57 -1.64 -3.65
N GLU A 417 -5.26 -1.84 -3.53
CA GLU A 417 -4.26 -0.75 -3.59
C GLU A 417 -3.83 -0.36 -5.00
N GLN A 418 -3.98 -1.24 -6.00
CA GLN A 418 -3.50 -0.97 -7.36
C GLN A 418 -4.63 -0.38 -8.22
N PRO A 419 -4.31 0.66 -9.04
CA PRO A 419 -5.28 1.21 -9.97
C PRO A 419 -5.77 0.08 -10.89
N ARG A 420 -7.09 -0.09 -10.98
CA ARG A 420 -7.68 -1.15 -11.79
C ARG A 420 -7.16 -1.01 -13.23
N PRO A 421 -6.48 -2.04 -13.79
CA PRO A 421 -6.07 -2.02 -15.18
C PRO A 421 -7.29 -1.78 -16.08
N ARG A 422 -7.19 -0.75 -16.95
CA ARG A 422 -8.33 -0.19 -17.68
C ARG A 422 -8.92 -1.12 -18.75
N THR A 423 -8.20 -2.14 -19.21
CA THR A 423 -8.65 -3.03 -20.30
C THR A 423 -8.61 -4.51 -19.91
N ALA A 424 -9.58 -5.29 -20.42
CA ALA A 424 -9.61 -6.74 -20.22
C ALA A 424 -8.36 -7.44 -20.76
N MET A 425 -7.82 -6.94 -21.87
CA MET A 425 -6.60 -7.44 -22.50
C MET A 425 -5.36 -7.22 -21.63
N GLY A 426 -5.22 -6.07 -20.96
CA GLY A 426 -4.12 -5.83 -20.03
C GLY A 426 -4.10 -6.83 -18.87
N VAL A 427 -5.28 -7.25 -18.40
CA VAL A 427 -5.37 -8.27 -17.34
C VAL A 427 -5.06 -9.66 -17.86
N ALA A 428 -5.54 -10.02 -19.05
CA ALA A 428 -5.19 -11.28 -19.68
C ALA A 428 -3.68 -11.40 -19.93
N MET A 429 -3.01 -10.32 -20.36
CA MET A 429 -1.55 -10.29 -20.51
C MET A 429 -0.83 -10.44 -19.17
N SER A 430 -1.29 -9.74 -18.12
CA SER A 430 -0.71 -9.92 -16.78
C SER A 430 -0.89 -11.35 -16.25
N ALA A 431 -2.05 -11.96 -16.52
CA ALA A 431 -2.32 -13.35 -16.17
C ALA A 431 -1.38 -14.31 -16.92
N ALA A 432 -1.16 -14.08 -18.22
CA ALA A 432 -0.22 -14.85 -19.01
C ALA A 432 1.20 -14.78 -18.45
N LEU A 433 1.69 -13.59 -18.12
CA LEU A 433 3.02 -13.40 -17.54
C LEU A 433 3.17 -14.14 -16.21
N TRP A 434 2.19 -14.03 -15.31
CA TRP A 434 2.23 -14.71 -14.02
C TRP A 434 2.12 -16.24 -14.15
N ALA A 435 1.28 -16.74 -15.05
CA ALA A 435 1.18 -18.18 -15.32
C ALA A 435 2.44 -18.72 -15.99
N GLY A 436 3.04 -17.99 -16.92
CA GLY A 436 4.31 -18.36 -17.53
C GLY A 436 5.41 -18.45 -16.48
N PHE A 437 5.55 -17.42 -15.64
CA PHE A 437 6.52 -17.38 -14.55
C PHE A 437 6.33 -18.52 -13.54
N ALA A 438 5.09 -18.75 -13.08
CA ALA A 438 4.78 -19.84 -12.16
C ALA A 438 5.09 -21.21 -12.77
N ASN A 439 4.78 -21.40 -14.06
CA ASN A 439 5.10 -22.64 -14.76
C ASN A 439 6.61 -22.86 -14.86
N LEU A 440 7.40 -21.83 -15.21
CA LEU A 440 8.87 -21.95 -15.28
C LEU A 440 9.46 -22.46 -13.96
N ILE A 441 8.99 -21.91 -12.83
CA ILE A 441 9.43 -22.35 -11.50
C ILE A 441 8.98 -23.78 -11.22
N LEU A 442 7.70 -24.08 -11.39
CA LEU A 442 7.14 -25.40 -11.08
C LEU A 442 7.76 -26.51 -11.94
N MET A 443 7.98 -26.24 -13.22
CA MET A 443 8.57 -27.17 -14.16
C MET A 443 10.09 -27.32 -13.93
N ALA A 444 10.79 -26.26 -13.55
CA ALA A 444 12.19 -26.36 -13.12
C ALA A 444 12.32 -27.23 -11.86
N LEU A 445 11.46 -27.03 -10.86
CA LEU A 445 11.44 -27.87 -9.64
C LEU A 445 11.10 -29.33 -9.95
N LEU A 446 10.15 -29.57 -10.86
CA LEU A 446 9.77 -30.92 -11.28
C LEU A 446 10.88 -31.61 -12.07
N ALA A 447 11.58 -30.87 -12.95
CA ALA A 447 12.75 -31.35 -13.68
C ALA A 447 13.88 -31.71 -12.71
N MET A 448 14.15 -30.86 -11.73
CA MET A 448 15.13 -31.12 -10.68
C MET A 448 14.74 -32.35 -9.84
N LEU A 449 13.47 -32.46 -9.41
CA LEU A 449 12.98 -33.62 -8.65
C LEU A 449 13.17 -34.91 -9.44
N TYR A 450 12.79 -34.93 -10.72
CA TYR A 450 12.95 -36.09 -11.57
C TYR A 450 14.43 -36.44 -11.77
N THR A 451 15.26 -35.43 -12.07
CA THR A 451 16.70 -35.63 -12.26
C THR A 451 17.34 -36.16 -10.98
N TRP A 452 16.93 -35.67 -9.82
CA TRP A 452 17.38 -36.14 -8.52
C TRP A 452 17.00 -37.60 -8.26
N LEU A 453 15.78 -38.02 -8.64
CA LEU A 453 15.34 -39.41 -8.50
C LEU A 453 16.14 -40.39 -9.38
N VAL A 454 16.66 -39.93 -10.52
CA VAL A 454 17.37 -40.78 -11.50
C VAL A 454 18.90 -40.68 -11.38
N ALA A 455 19.43 -39.55 -10.90
CA ALA A 455 20.86 -39.31 -10.79
C ALA A 455 21.54 -40.28 -9.82
N ARG A 456 22.76 -40.68 -10.17
CA ARG A 456 23.57 -41.61 -9.35
C ARG A 456 24.51 -40.90 -8.38
N ASP A 457 24.92 -39.69 -8.76
CA ASP A 457 25.83 -38.81 -8.04
C ASP A 457 25.56 -37.35 -8.45
N SER A 458 26.20 -36.39 -7.79
CA SER A 458 25.99 -34.95 -8.03
C SER A 458 26.41 -34.50 -9.43
N ASP A 459 27.39 -35.16 -10.03
CA ASP A 459 27.90 -34.80 -11.35
C ASP A 459 26.97 -35.30 -12.43
N HIS A 460 26.44 -36.52 -12.27
CA HIS A 460 25.39 -37.10 -13.11
C HIS A 460 24.10 -36.27 -13.01
N PHE A 461 23.75 -35.76 -11.83
CA PHE A 461 22.63 -34.83 -11.66
C PHE A 461 22.83 -33.55 -12.49
N ASN A 462 23.98 -32.90 -12.36
CA ASN A 462 24.27 -31.67 -13.12
C ASN A 462 24.32 -31.91 -14.63
N GLN A 463 24.90 -33.04 -15.05
CA GLN A 463 24.97 -33.44 -16.45
C GLN A 463 23.59 -33.69 -17.06
N LEU A 464 22.70 -34.37 -16.33
CA LEU A 464 21.33 -34.61 -16.77
C LEU A 464 20.51 -33.30 -16.82
N LEU A 465 20.59 -32.47 -15.76
CA LEU A 465 19.76 -31.28 -15.63
C LEU A 465 20.17 -30.16 -16.60
N LEU A 466 21.47 -29.85 -16.67
CA LEU A 466 22.02 -28.69 -17.40
C LEU A 466 22.66 -29.05 -18.74
N GLY A 467 22.82 -30.35 -19.04
CA GLY A 467 23.58 -30.82 -20.20
C GLY A 467 25.09 -30.60 -20.05
N ARG A 468 25.91 -31.35 -20.78
CA ARG A 468 27.31 -30.94 -21.00
C ARG A 468 27.30 -29.81 -22.03
N LEU A 469 27.88 -28.67 -21.69
CA LEU A 469 28.24 -27.59 -22.65
C LEU A 469 29.29 -28.02 -23.70
N ASN A 470 29.70 -29.29 -23.73
CA ASN A 470 30.62 -29.81 -24.74
C ASN A 470 29.80 -30.31 -25.94
N THR A 471 29.91 -29.53 -27.01
CA THR A 471 29.56 -29.65 -28.45
C THR A 471 28.96 -30.91 -29.08
N ASP A 472 28.91 -32.07 -28.44
CA ASP A 472 28.63 -33.35 -29.13
C ASP A 472 27.32 -34.02 -28.68
N ALA A 473 26.54 -33.40 -27.78
CA ALA A 473 25.26 -33.94 -27.34
C ALA A 473 24.09 -33.23 -28.04
N SER A 474 23.45 -33.93 -28.98
CA SER A 474 22.27 -33.53 -29.77
C SER A 474 20.96 -33.44 -28.96
N PHE A 475 21.02 -33.42 -27.63
CA PHE A 475 19.85 -33.28 -26.76
C PHE A 475 19.83 -31.90 -26.08
N PRO A 476 18.74 -31.13 -26.17
CA PRO A 476 18.58 -29.92 -25.37
C PRO A 476 18.63 -30.28 -23.88
N PRO A 477 19.22 -29.43 -23.03
CA PRO A 477 19.32 -29.72 -21.60
C PRO A 477 17.93 -29.99 -21.00
N PHE A 478 17.85 -31.00 -20.14
CA PHE A 478 16.58 -31.51 -19.60
C PHE A 478 15.74 -30.41 -18.96
N LEU A 479 16.37 -29.44 -18.29
CA LEU A 479 15.72 -28.25 -17.74
C LEU A 479 14.98 -27.41 -18.81
N TRP A 480 15.58 -27.22 -19.98
CA TRP A 480 14.99 -26.43 -21.08
C TRP A 480 13.73 -27.08 -21.63
N TRP A 481 13.74 -28.42 -21.75
CA TRP A 481 12.56 -29.18 -22.18
C TRP A 481 11.36 -28.94 -21.27
N PHE A 482 11.56 -29.00 -19.94
CA PHE A 482 10.51 -28.70 -18.96
C PHE A 482 10.04 -27.25 -19.01
N MET A 483 10.98 -26.29 -19.14
CA MET A 483 10.66 -24.86 -19.18
C MET A 483 9.93 -24.44 -20.46
N SER A 484 10.09 -25.19 -21.56
CA SER A 484 9.38 -24.94 -22.81
C SER A 484 7.85 -25.07 -22.71
N ALA A 485 7.33 -25.63 -21.61
CA ALA A 485 5.90 -25.71 -21.33
C ALA A 485 5.26 -24.35 -20.92
N ALA A 486 6.07 -23.37 -20.53
CA ALA A 486 5.60 -22.10 -19.97
C ALA A 486 4.74 -21.23 -20.90
N PRO A 487 5.03 -21.10 -22.21
CA PRO A 487 4.19 -20.36 -23.14
C PRO A 487 2.76 -20.90 -23.22
N PHE A 488 2.58 -22.22 -23.10
CA PHE A 488 1.27 -22.85 -23.15
C PHE A 488 0.45 -22.56 -21.91
N SER A 489 1.07 -22.66 -20.73
CA SER A 489 0.49 -22.22 -19.46
C SER A 489 0.05 -20.75 -19.52
N ALA A 490 0.92 -19.87 -20.02
CA ALA A 490 0.64 -18.44 -20.18
C ALA A 490 -0.58 -18.19 -21.08
N PHE A 491 -0.67 -18.91 -22.20
CA PHE A 491 -1.80 -18.81 -23.12
C PHE A 491 -3.12 -19.33 -22.53
N VAL A 492 -3.10 -20.49 -21.88
CA VAL A 492 -4.29 -21.07 -21.22
C VAL A 492 -4.79 -20.12 -20.12
N ALA A 493 -3.90 -19.54 -19.32
CA ALA A 493 -4.27 -18.57 -18.29
C ALA A 493 -4.90 -17.30 -18.86
N ALA A 494 -4.35 -16.74 -19.95
CA ALA A 494 -4.96 -15.61 -20.65
C ALA A 494 -6.37 -15.94 -21.14
N CYS A 495 -6.57 -17.12 -21.73
CA CYS A 495 -7.87 -17.55 -22.23
C CYS A 495 -8.90 -17.71 -21.10
N VAL A 496 -8.52 -18.36 -20.00
CA VAL A 496 -9.39 -18.56 -18.82
C VAL A 496 -9.76 -17.23 -18.16
N VAL A 497 -8.80 -16.31 -18.01
CA VAL A 497 -9.05 -14.99 -17.40
C VAL A 497 -9.90 -14.11 -18.32
N MET A 498 -9.67 -14.16 -19.63
CA MET A 498 -10.48 -13.44 -20.61
C MET A 498 -11.92 -13.98 -20.64
N ALA A 499 -12.10 -15.30 -20.64
CA ALA A 499 -13.41 -15.95 -20.57
C ALA A 499 -14.20 -15.55 -19.31
N ARG A 500 -13.53 -15.34 -18.16
CA ARG A 500 -14.14 -14.83 -16.93
C ARG A 500 -14.63 -13.39 -17.01
N ARG A 501 -13.96 -12.54 -17.80
CA ARG A 501 -14.23 -11.09 -17.86
C ARG A 501 -15.24 -10.71 -18.93
N VAL A 502 -15.26 -11.42 -20.06
CA VAL A 502 -16.24 -11.19 -21.12
C VAL A 502 -17.62 -11.60 -20.60
N ARG A 503 -18.59 -10.68 -20.65
CA ARG A 503 -19.99 -10.91 -20.23
C ARG A 503 -20.59 -12.13 -20.97
N PRO A 504 -21.58 -12.82 -20.38
CA PRO A 504 -21.91 -14.20 -20.69
C PRO A 504 -22.74 -14.31 -21.97
N ASN A 505 -22.12 -14.10 -23.13
CA ASN A 505 -22.58 -14.79 -24.32
C ASN A 505 -21.99 -16.19 -24.24
N ALA A 506 -22.83 -17.19 -23.95
CA ALA A 506 -22.42 -18.59 -23.83
C ALA A 506 -21.54 -19.05 -25.01
N GLY A 507 -21.79 -18.51 -26.21
CA GLY A 507 -20.96 -18.74 -27.40
C GLY A 507 -19.51 -18.24 -27.27
N HIS A 508 -19.26 -17.09 -26.65
CA HIS A 508 -17.90 -16.58 -26.46
C HIS A 508 -17.12 -17.35 -25.39
N GLY A 509 -17.80 -17.84 -24.35
CA GLY A 509 -17.19 -18.75 -23.38
C GLY A 509 -16.77 -20.08 -24.03
N LEU A 510 -17.62 -20.63 -24.89
CA LEU A 510 -17.34 -21.84 -25.65
C LEU A 510 -16.17 -21.66 -26.62
N THR A 511 -16.13 -20.56 -27.38
CA THR A 511 -15.04 -20.31 -28.34
C THR A 511 -13.70 -20.14 -27.62
N MET A 512 -13.65 -19.39 -26.52
CA MET A 512 -12.43 -19.26 -25.71
C MET A 512 -12.00 -20.58 -25.07
N GLY A 513 -12.95 -21.46 -24.73
CA GLY A 513 -12.67 -22.84 -24.31
C GLY A 513 -12.04 -23.66 -25.41
N LEU A 514 -12.59 -23.64 -26.62
CA LEU A 514 -12.04 -24.33 -27.77
C LEU A 514 -10.64 -23.83 -28.15
N VAL A 515 -10.39 -22.52 -28.06
CA VAL A 515 -9.07 -21.93 -28.30
C VAL A 515 -8.05 -22.38 -27.24
N ALA A 516 -8.44 -22.44 -25.97
CA ALA A 516 -7.58 -22.97 -24.91
C ALA A 516 -7.24 -24.45 -25.11
N VAL A 517 -8.21 -25.25 -25.58
CA VAL A 517 -8.02 -26.67 -25.92
C VAL A 517 -7.06 -26.82 -27.09
N LEU A 518 -7.20 -26.01 -28.14
CA LEU A 518 -6.29 -26.03 -29.29
C LEU A 518 -4.85 -25.72 -28.86
N ALA A 519 -4.65 -24.75 -27.98
CA ALA A 519 -3.32 -24.45 -27.45
C ALA A 519 -2.75 -25.56 -26.56
N ALA A 520 -3.59 -26.26 -25.80
CA ALA A 520 -3.17 -27.44 -25.06
C ALA A 520 -2.75 -28.60 -25.98
N VAL A 521 -3.46 -28.82 -27.09
CA VAL A 521 -3.09 -29.80 -28.12
C VAL A 521 -1.76 -29.42 -28.79
N LEU A 522 -1.56 -28.14 -29.12
CA LEU A 522 -0.29 -27.64 -29.65
C LEU A 522 0.86 -27.78 -28.65
N ALA A 523 0.60 -27.65 -27.35
CA ALA A 523 1.57 -27.92 -26.29
C ALA A 523 2.01 -29.37 -26.25
N ALA A 524 1.06 -30.29 -26.34
CA ALA A 524 1.30 -31.72 -26.38
C ALA A 524 2.11 -32.10 -27.63
N LEU A 525 1.74 -31.56 -28.80
CA LEU A 525 2.48 -31.73 -30.06
C LEU A 525 3.91 -31.18 -29.98
N HIS A 526 4.11 -30.01 -29.37
CA HIS A 526 5.45 -29.46 -29.12
C HIS A 526 6.27 -30.37 -28.19
N GLY A 527 5.66 -30.90 -27.13
CA GLY A 527 6.27 -31.92 -26.27
C GLY A 527 6.69 -33.17 -27.04
N SER A 528 5.88 -33.64 -28.00
CA SER A 528 6.21 -34.76 -28.89
C SER A 528 7.44 -34.48 -29.74
N LEU A 529 7.48 -33.30 -30.38
CA LEU A 529 8.54 -32.92 -31.30
C LEU A 529 9.89 -32.74 -30.60
N PHE A 530 9.92 -32.40 -29.31
CA PHE A 530 11.18 -32.27 -28.57
C PHE A 530 11.56 -33.50 -27.72
N GLY A 531 10.58 -34.30 -27.28
CA GLY A 531 10.82 -35.41 -26.34
C GLY A 531 11.04 -36.80 -26.98
N SER A 532 10.55 -37.04 -28.20
CA SER A 532 10.52 -38.39 -28.80
C SER A 532 11.75 -38.75 -29.68
N GLY A 533 12.86 -38.01 -29.55
CA GLY A 533 14.04 -38.24 -30.38
C GLY A 533 13.92 -37.70 -31.81
N PHE A 534 12.99 -36.77 -32.06
CA PHE A 534 12.89 -36.04 -33.33
C PHE A 534 14.23 -35.46 -33.81
N PRO A 535 15.12 -34.91 -32.94
CA PRO A 535 16.45 -34.46 -33.37
C PRO A 535 17.32 -35.61 -33.92
N ALA A 536 17.16 -36.84 -33.42
CA ALA A 536 17.89 -38.01 -33.91
C ALA A 536 17.44 -38.43 -35.32
N CYS A 537 16.23 -38.03 -35.77
CA CYS A 537 15.83 -38.22 -37.17
C CYS A 537 16.46 -37.19 -38.13
N PHE A 538 17.16 -36.16 -37.62
CA PHE A 538 17.86 -35.13 -38.42
C PHE A 538 19.38 -35.11 -38.22
N ASP A 539 19.95 -36.09 -37.53
CA ASP A 539 21.40 -36.23 -37.40
C ASP A 539 22.00 -36.62 -38.77
N PRO A 540 22.82 -35.75 -39.39
CA PRO A 540 23.38 -35.99 -40.73
C PRO A 540 24.14 -37.32 -40.84
N ASP A 541 24.75 -37.78 -39.74
CA ASP A 541 25.54 -39.03 -39.71
C ASP A 541 24.66 -40.30 -39.58
N GLN A 542 23.42 -40.19 -39.07
CA GLN A 542 22.46 -41.30 -39.04
C GLN A 542 21.47 -41.30 -40.22
N THR A 543 21.34 -40.20 -40.96
CA THR A 543 20.47 -40.12 -42.15
C THR A 543 20.77 -41.18 -43.21
N ILE A 544 22.01 -41.68 -43.29
CA ILE A 544 22.41 -42.71 -44.27
C ILE A 544 21.80 -44.08 -43.89
N THR A 545 21.58 -44.36 -42.61
CA THR A 545 20.91 -45.59 -42.14
C THR A 545 19.39 -45.46 -42.05
N VAL A 546 18.85 -44.25 -41.81
CA VAL A 546 17.39 -44.02 -41.68
C VAL A 546 16.63 -44.24 -43.00
N VAL A 547 17.28 -44.09 -44.16
CA VAL A 547 16.68 -44.43 -45.47
C VAL A 547 16.37 -45.93 -45.60
N SER A 548 17.02 -46.79 -44.81
CA SER A 548 16.82 -48.25 -44.88
C SER A 548 15.74 -48.79 -43.93
N ASP A 549 15.29 -48.03 -42.93
CA ASP A 549 14.27 -48.47 -41.96
C ASP A 549 13.32 -47.33 -41.50
N PRO A 550 12.52 -46.76 -42.42
CA PRO A 550 11.52 -45.72 -42.12
C PRO A 550 10.48 -46.06 -41.03
N PRO A 551 10.13 -47.33 -40.69
CA PRO A 551 9.15 -47.63 -39.65
C PRO A 551 9.60 -47.18 -38.25
N ALA A 552 10.90 -47.12 -37.94
CA ALA A 552 11.36 -46.86 -36.57
C ALA A 552 11.21 -45.39 -36.15
N CYS A 553 11.59 -44.43 -37.01
CA CYS A 553 11.35 -42.99 -36.74
C CYS A 553 9.85 -42.70 -36.72
N TRP A 554 9.08 -43.26 -37.66
CA TRP A 554 7.62 -43.07 -37.68
C TRP A 554 6.91 -43.72 -36.51
N LYS A 555 7.38 -44.88 -36.04
CA LYS A 555 6.87 -45.51 -34.82
C LYS A 555 7.12 -44.63 -33.60
N ASN A 556 8.31 -44.03 -33.45
CA ASN A 556 8.59 -43.10 -32.35
C ASN A 556 7.73 -41.83 -32.41
N VAL A 557 7.44 -41.31 -33.61
CA VAL A 557 6.51 -40.19 -33.80
C VAL A 557 5.08 -40.59 -33.45
N VAL A 558 4.61 -41.76 -33.91
CA VAL A 558 3.25 -42.27 -33.64
C VAL A 558 3.07 -42.61 -32.15
N ASP A 559 4.05 -43.26 -31.53
CA ASP A 559 4.08 -43.56 -30.09
C ASP A 559 4.18 -42.26 -29.28
N GLY A 560 4.92 -41.27 -29.78
CA GLY A 560 4.93 -39.91 -29.27
C GLY A 560 3.54 -39.28 -29.31
N VAL A 561 2.86 -39.29 -30.46
CA VAL A 561 1.50 -38.74 -30.63
C VAL A 561 0.49 -39.46 -29.73
N ALA A 562 0.56 -40.79 -29.61
CA ALA A 562 -0.32 -41.58 -28.75
C ALA A 562 -0.13 -41.24 -27.26
N ASN A 563 1.12 -41.08 -26.80
CA ASN A 563 1.41 -40.63 -25.43
C ASN A 563 0.91 -39.20 -25.17
N ASN A 564 0.97 -38.33 -26.19
CA ASN A 564 0.50 -36.94 -26.09
C ASN A 564 -1.01 -36.78 -26.21
N LEU A 565 -1.74 -37.79 -26.70
CA LEU A 565 -3.21 -37.82 -26.67
C LEU A 565 -3.73 -37.86 -25.22
N ILE A 566 -3.05 -38.59 -24.33
CA ILE A 566 -3.39 -38.65 -22.91
C ILE A 566 -3.18 -37.27 -22.28
N ASP A 567 -2.04 -36.62 -22.57
CA ASP A 567 -1.74 -35.27 -22.08
C ASP A 567 -2.73 -34.22 -22.61
N ALA A 568 -3.17 -34.35 -23.87
CA ALA A 568 -4.21 -33.50 -24.45
C ALA A 568 -5.59 -33.69 -23.78
N VAL A 569 -5.97 -34.94 -23.48
CA VAL A 569 -7.20 -35.25 -22.72
C VAL A 569 -7.10 -34.75 -21.28
N ALA A 570 -5.95 -34.93 -20.64
CA ALA A 570 -5.68 -34.45 -19.28
C ALA A 570 -5.73 -32.91 -19.19
N ALA A 571 -5.19 -32.22 -20.21
CA ALA A 571 -5.29 -30.78 -20.34
C ALA A 571 -6.74 -30.31 -20.58
N LEU A 572 -7.49 -31.01 -21.43
CA LEU A 572 -8.91 -30.74 -21.66
C LEU A 572 -9.73 -30.87 -20.36
N VAL A 573 -9.56 -31.96 -19.62
CA VAL A 573 -10.22 -32.18 -18.32
C VAL A 573 -9.86 -31.06 -17.34
N SER A 574 -8.60 -30.66 -17.28
CA SER A 574 -8.12 -29.56 -16.42
C SER A 574 -8.74 -28.22 -16.80
N ILE A 575 -8.83 -27.89 -18.09
CA ILE A 575 -9.42 -26.65 -18.59
C ILE A 575 -10.94 -26.62 -18.35
N LEU A 576 -11.66 -27.70 -18.66
CA LEU A 576 -13.10 -27.80 -18.42
C LEU A 576 -13.42 -27.66 -16.92
N PHE A 577 -12.62 -28.27 -16.07
CA PHE A 577 -12.72 -28.14 -14.63
C PHE A 577 -12.50 -26.68 -14.16
N LEU A 578 -11.48 -25.99 -14.69
CA LEU A 578 -11.24 -24.57 -14.40
C LEU A 578 -12.38 -23.68 -14.92
N MET A 579 -13.04 -24.03 -16.02
CA MET A 579 -14.21 -23.27 -16.52
C MET A 579 -15.46 -23.48 -15.68
N GLN A 580 -15.76 -24.71 -15.25
CA GLN A 580 -16.94 -25.00 -14.42
C GLN A 580 -16.84 -24.33 -13.04
N THR A 581 -15.65 -24.36 -12.43
CA THR A 581 -15.41 -23.78 -11.11
C THR A 581 -15.43 -22.26 -11.10
N THR A 582 -15.38 -21.63 -12.28
CA THR A 582 -15.36 -20.17 -12.42
C THR A 582 -16.69 -19.57 -12.92
N GLY A 583 -17.60 -20.38 -13.47
CA GLY A 583 -18.90 -19.95 -13.97
C GLY A 583 -20.10 -20.12 -13.02
N SER A 584 -19.99 -21.00 -12.01
CA SER A 584 -21.14 -21.42 -11.19
C SER A 584 -21.70 -20.34 -10.23
N GLY A 585 -20.99 -19.24 -9.99
CA GLY A 585 -21.38 -18.22 -9.00
C GLY A 585 -22.42 -17.18 -9.46
N ARG A 586 -22.82 -17.16 -10.75
CA ARG A 586 -23.64 -16.07 -11.31
C ARG A 586 -25.09 -16.41 -11.67
N VAL A 587 -25.54 -17.66 -11.52
CA VAL A 587 -26.83 -18.10 -12.10
C VAL A 587 -28.07 -17.86 -11.21
N ALA A 588 -27.94 -17.28 -10.00
CA ALA A 588 -29.10 -17.05 -9.12
C ALA A 588 -29.19 -15.62 -8.53
N ALA A 589 -28.80 -14.59 -9.29
CA ALA A 589 -29.24 -13.23 -8.98
C ALA A 589 -30.63 -13.04 -9.59
N GLU A 590 -31.63 -13.39 -8.77
CA GLU A 590 -33.05 -13.11 -8.91
C GLU A 590 -33.29 -11.73 -9.53
N LYS A 591 -34.02 -11.68 -10.66
CA LYS A 591 -34.49 -10.44 -11.27
C LYS A 591 -35.39 -9.73 -10.24
N PRO A 592 -35.10 -8.49 -9.82
CA PRO A 592 -36.10 -7.72 -9.11
C PRO A 592 -37.23 -7.38 -10.09
N ASP A 593 -38.47 -7.59 -9.66
CA ASP A 593 -39.70 -7.30 -10.38
C ASP A 593 -39.71 -5.88 -10.97
N GLU A 594 -39.46 -5.78 -12.27
CA GLU A 594 -39.60 -4.55 -13.02
C GLU A 594 -41.01 -4.50 -13.62
N LYS A 595 -41.88 -3.64 -13.05
CA LYS A 595 -43.23 -3.35 -13.55
C LYS A 595 -43.19 -2.90 -15.01
N PRO A 596 -44.20 -3.28 -15.83
CA PRO A 596 -44.19 -3.00 -17.26
C PRO A 596 -44.48 -1.51 -17.52
N LYS A 597 -43.51 -0.76 -18.05
CA LYS A 597 -43.76 0.56 -18.64
C LYS A 597 -43.92 0.45 -20.15
N LYS A 598 -45.06 0.98 -20.60
CA LYS A 598 -45.58 1.06 -21.96
C LYS A 598 -44.65 1.83 -22.91
N LYS A 599 -44.62 1.36 -24.15
CA LYS A 599 -44.05 1.94 -25.37
C LYS A 599 -44.57 3.34 -25.72
N SER A 600 -43.69 4.13 -26.32
CA SER A 600 -43.93 5.02 -27.47
C SER A 600 -42.55 5.26 -28.11
N ASP A 601 -42.22 4.58 -29.21
CA ASP A 601 -42.38 5.05 -30.60
C ASP A 601 -41.50 6.27 -30.92
N GLU A 602 -40.29 6.02 -31.44
CA GLU A 602 -39.70 6.87 -32.47
C GLU A 602 -38.79 6.05 -33.40
N LYS A 603 -38.87 6.39 -34.68
CA LYS A 603 -38.63 5.54 -35.84
C LYS A 603 -37.43 6.05 -36.64
N SER A 604 -36.58 5.10 -37.04
CA SER A 604 -35.73 5.06 -38.25
C SER A 604 -34.70 6.15 -38.54
N SER A 605 -33.44 5.72 -38.71
CA SER A 605 -32.79 5.79 -40.02
C SER A 605 -31.64 4.78 -40.11
N ASP A 606 -31.65 4.02 -41.21
CA ASP A 606 -30.63 3.11 -41.70
C ASP A 606 -29.21 3.70 -41.72
N LEU A 607 -28.19 2.84 -41.63
CA LEU A 607 -27.10 2.79 -42.62
C LEU A 607 -26.24 1.52 -42.41
N SER A 608 -26.36 0.59 -43.36
CA SER A 608 -25.29 -0.21 -43.99
C SER A 608 -24.05 -0.58 -43.17
N GLY A 609 -23.90 -1.89 -42.88
CA GLY A 609 -22.63 -2.46 -42.40
C GLY A 609 -21.55 -2.56 -43.49
N PRO A 610 -20.27 -2.64 -43.10
CA PRO A 610 -19.21 -3.20 -43.92
C PRO A 610 -18.80 -4.61 -43.44
N PRO A 611 -18.15 -5.41 -44.31
CA PRO A 611 -17.97 -6.83 -44.11
C PRO A 611 -16.78 -7.18 -43.21
N ALA A 612 -16.85 -8.40 -42.68
CA ALA A 612 -15.75 -9.11 -42.05
C ALA A 612 -14.51 -9.12 -42.95
N GLY A 613 -13.38 -8.64 -42.42
CA GLY A 613 -12.10 -8.72 -43.09
C GLY A 613 -10.98 -8.12 -42.24
N SER A 614 -10.03 -8.99 -41.84
CA SER A 614 -8.69 -8.71 -41.31
C SER A 614 -8.47 -8.90 -39.79
N GLU A 615 -8.72 -10.11 -39.28
CA GLU A 615 -8.15 -10.60 -38.01
C GLU A 615 -6.78 -11.30 -38.17
N THR A 616 -6.11 -11.18 -39.32
CA THR A 616 -4.85 -11.89 -39.60
C THR A 616 -3.57 -11.06 -39.42
N ALA A 617 -3.64 -9.81 -38.97
CA ALA A 617 -2.45 -8.92 -38.87
C ALA A 617 -1.85 -8.77 -37.46
N THR A 618 -2.52 -9.26 -36.41
CA THR A 618 -2.07 -9.11 -35.00
C THR A 618 -1.30 -10.30 -34.44
N ILE A 619 -1.28 -11.43 -35.15
CA ILE A 619 -0.56 -12.64 -34.74
C ILE A 619 0.92 -12.61 -35.17
N ILE A 620 1.24 -11.88 -36.24
CA ILE A 620 2.63 -11.77 -36.75
C ILE A 620 3.44 -10.74 -35.95
N LEU A 621 2.80 -9.69 -35.41
CA LEU A 621 3.49 -8.63 -34.66
C LEU A 621 3.90 -9.05 -33.24
N THR A 622 3.22 -10.05 -32.66
CA THR A 622 3.54 -10.61 -31.32
C THR A 622 4.65 -11.65 -31.36
N ALA A 623 4.83 -12.34 -32.49
CA ALA A 623 5.96 -13.26 -32.69
C ALA A 623 7.31 -12.51 -32.90
N ILE A 624 7.28 -11.34 -33.53
CA ILE A 624 8.49 -10.52 -33.76
C ILE A 624 8.95 -9.80 -32.49
N LEU A 625 8.03 -9.45 -31.58
CA LEU A 625 8.36 -8.80 -30.30
C LEU A 625 9.02 -9.76 -29.28
N MET A 626 8.79 -11.08 -29.40
CA MET A 626 9.42 -12.11 -28.56
C MET A 626 10.88 -12.39 -28.94
N LEU A 627 11.27 -12.19 -30.21
CA LEU A 627 12.65 -12.38 -30.66
C LEU A 627 13.58 -11.19 -30.33
N ALA A 628 13.03 -9.99 -30.12
CA ALA A 628 13.82 -8.80 -29.80
C ALA A 628 14.26 -8.71 -28.30
N LEU A 629 13.71 -9.55 -27.42
CA LEU A 629 14.00 -9.52 -25.97
C LEU A 629 15.10 -10.50 -25.53
N MET A 630 15.73 -11.24 -26.45
CA MET A 630 16.76 -12.26 -26.14
C MET A 630 18.21 -11.83 -26.42
N SER A 631 18.44 -10.58 -26.82
CA SER A 631 19.78 -9.99 -26.82
C SER A 631 19.78 -8.87 -25.81
N TRP A 632 20.56 -9.00 -24.73
CA TRP A 632 21.33 -7.94 -24.04
C TRP A 632 21.83 -8.50 -22.70
N THR A 633 23.02 -9.11 -22.73
CA THR A 633 23.93 -9.14 -21.57
C THR A 633 25.32 -8.86 -22.08
N GLN A 634 25.81 -7.64 -21.85
CA GLN A 634 27.19 -7.36 -21.44
C GLN A 634 27.28 -5.85 -21.18
N ALA A 635 27.34 -5.49 -19.90
CA ALA A 635 27.99 -4.27 -19.47
C ALA A 635 28.90 -4.66 -18.31
N GLN A 636 30.20 -4.64 -18.58
CA GLN A 636 31.25 -4.84 -17.60
C GLN A 636 31.16 -3.72 -16.56
N ALA A 637 31.07 -4.08 -15.28
CA ALA A 637 31.37 -3.14 -14.21
C ALA A 637 32.90 -3.03 -14.10
N GLN A 638 33.44 -1.95 -14.63
CA GLN A 638 34.82 -1.57 -14.44
C GLN A 638 34.89 -0.76 -13.13
N GLU A 639 35.38 -1.39 -12.08
CA GLU A 639 35.65 -0.77 -10.78
C GLU A 639 36.93 0.06 -10.92
N GLN A 640 36.78 1.36 -11.14
CA GLN A 640 37.87 2.32 -11.08
C GLN A 640 37.77 3.11 -9.78
N ASP A 641 38.77 2.85 -8.94
CA ASP A 641 39.14 3.49 -7.69
C ASP A 641 39.50 4.98 -7.90
N HIS A 642 38.46 5.83 -7.91
CA HIS A 642 38.60 7.28 -7.75
C HIS A 642 37.41 7.78 -6.93
N SER A 643 37.68 8.47 -5.81
CA SER A 643 36.64 9.12 -5.01
C SER A 643 35.82 10.07 -5.89
N ARG A 644 34.50 9.92 -5.85
CA ARG A 644 33.57 10.66 -6.72
C ARG A 644 33.30 12.02 -6.08
N ARG A 645 33.63 13.11 -6.76
CA ARG A 645 33.29 14.46 -6.28
C ARG A 645 31.76 14.63 -6.15
N VAL A 646 31.31 15.25 -5.06
CA VAL A 646 29.90 15.60 -4.77
C VAL A 646 29.83 17.06 -4.34
N VAL A 647 28.90 17.80 -4.94
CA VAL A 647 28.71 19.24 -4.67
C VAL A 647 27.42 19.48 -3.88
N LEU A 648 27.55 20.04 -2.68
CA LEU A 648 26.44 20.40 -1.79
C LEU A 648 26.09 21.88 -1.92
N GLY A 649 24.84 22.21 -2.26
CA GLY A 649 24.30 23.56 -2.26
C GLY A 649 23.69 23.92 -0.91
N MET A 650 24.13 25.02 -0.30
CA MET A 650 23.64 25.49 1.01
C MET A 650 23.30 26.98 0.98
N ARG A 651 22.26 27.39 1.70
CA ARG A 651 21.90 28.80 1.87
C ARG A 651 22.69 29.44 3.02
N GLU A 652 22.97 30.73 2.90
CA GLU A 652 23.61 31.51 3.97
C GLU A 652 22.59 32.19 4.89
N ASP A 653 21.32 32.29 4.48
CA ASP A 653 20.30 33.09 5.15
C ASP A 653 19.20 32.28 5.85
N ALA A 654 19.26 30.95 5.85
CA ALA A 654 18.21 30.06 6.36
C ALA A 654 18.44 29.55 7.79
N ALA A 655 19.00 30.39 8.67
CA ALA A 655 19.18 30.05 10.08
C ALA A 655 17.82 29.69 10.73
N PRO A 656 17.74 28.59 11.49
CA PRO A 656 18.85 27.81 12.07
C PRO A 656 19.27 26.56 11.25
N PHE A 657 18.75 26.37 10.04
CA PHE A 657 18.92 25.13 9.27
C PHE A 657 20.19 25.12 8.40
N ALA A 658 20.43 26.19 7.67
CA ALA A 658 21.63 26.39 6.86
C ALA A 658 21.95 27.89 6.82
N TYR A 659 23.09 28.27 7.36
CA TYR A 659 23.54 29.65 7.38
C TYR A 659 25.05 29.77 7.51
N ARG A 660 25.56 30.98 7.39
CA ARG A 660 26.95 31.31 7.68
C ARG A 660 26.99 32.59 8.50
N ASP A 661 27.54 32.52 9.71
CA ASP A 661 27.70 33.71 10.57
C ASP A 661 29.04 34.39 10.28
N PRO A 662 29.07 35.68 9.88
CA PRO A 662 30.31 36.45 9.79
C PRO A 662 30.87 36.70 11.21
N PRO A 663 32.20 36.55 11.47
CA PRO A 663 33.31 36.30 10.54
C PRO A 663 33.81 34.83 10.54
N SER A 664 33.01 33.87 11.03
CA SER A 664 33.50 32.52 11.34
C SER A 664 33.79 31.64 10.10
N THR A 665 35.05 31.18 10.04
CA THR A 665 35.58 29.93 9.44
C THR A 665 34.82 29.27 8.28
N GLY A 666 34.48 29.99 7.21
CA GLY A 666 34.29 29.47 5.83
C GLY A 666 33.32 28.29 5.56
N ARG A 667 32.70 27.66 6.56
CA ARG A 667 31.85 26.46 6.49
C ARG A 667 30.43 26.86 6.86
N HIS A 668 29.45 26.32 6.14
CA HIS A 668 28.04 26.47 6.49
C HIS A 668 27.72 25.76 7.81
N GLN A 669 26.82 26.32 8.60
CA GLN A 669 26.39 25.83 9.91
C GLN A 669 24.87 25.67 9.97
N GLY A 670 24.40 24.90 10.94
CA GLY A 670 22.99 24.68 11.21
C GLY A 670 22.55 23.26 10.92
N TYR A 671 21.36 22.90 11.38
CA TYR A 671 20.91 21.50 11.44
C TYR A 671 21.03 20.74 10.11
N LEU A 672 20.60 21.34 8.98
CA LEU A 672 20.66 20.69 7.67
C LEU A 672 22.06 20.73 7.06
N ALA A 673 22.84 21.78 7.33
CA ALA A 673 24.23 21.82 6.93
C ALA A 673 25.03 20.71 7.63
N ASP A 674 24.89 20.61 8.95
CA ASP A 674 25.57 19.62 9.80
C ASP A 674 25.16 18.19 9.43
N LEU A 675 23.86 17.95 9.22
CA LEU A 675 23.35 16.67 8.73
C LEU A 675 23.96 16.31 7.35
N CYS A 676 24.06 17.27 6.43
CA CYS A 676 24.66 17.02 5.13
C CYS A 676 26.15 16.67 5.22
N TYR A 677 26.92 17.28 6.11
CA TYR A 677 28.29 16.85 6.34
C TYR A 677 28.36 15.45 6.96
N GLU A 678 27.47 15.14 7.91
CA GLU A 678 27.45 13.86 8.60
C GLU A 678 27.10 12.68 7.68
N ILE A 679 26.26 12.91 6.66
CA ILE A 679 25.93 11.91 5.64
C ILE A 679 27.19 11.37 4.96
N PHE A 680 28.15 12.25 4.65
CA PHE A 680 29.42 11.89 4.00
C PHE A 680 30.58 11.66 4.97
N ALA A 681 30.37 11.89 6.27
CA ALA A 681 31.42 11.71 7.27
C ALA A 681 31.88 10.25 7.32
N GLY A 682 33.19 10.05 7.18
CA GLY A 682 33.83 8.72 7.18
C GLY A 682 33.78 7.96 5.85
N SER A 683 33.16 8.52 4.81
CA SER A 683 33.14 7.91 3.47
C SER A 683 34.44 8.15 2.72
N GLN A 684 35.06 7.11 2.18
CA GLN A 684 36.20 7.22 1.25
C GLN A 684 35.73 7.40 -0.21
N ASP A 685 34.46 7.06 -0.48
CA ASP A 685 33.89 7.04 -1.83
C ASP A 685 33.61 8.42 -2.43
N TYR A 686 33.57 9.48 -1.61
CA TYR A 686 33.10 10.80 -2.02
C TYR A 686 34.00 11.94 -1.51
N ASP A 687 34.31 12.89 -2.39
CA ASP A 687 34.94 14.17 -2.04
C ASP A 687 33.90 15.29 -2.04
N VAL A 688 33.72 15.96 -0.89
CA VAL A 688 32.59 16.88 -0.65
C VAL A 688 33.02 18.32 -0.86
N VAL A 689 32.35 19.01 -1.79
CA VAL A 689 32.54 20.45 -2.06
C VAL A 689 31.24 21.19 -1.78
N THR A 690 31.30 22.31 -1.06
CA THR A 690 30.11 23.13 -0.78
C THR A 690 30.04 24.37 -1.64
N LYS A 691 28.85 24.72 -2.11
CA LYS A 691 28.56 25.98 -2.81
C LYS A 691 27.40 26.73 -2.15
N THR A 692 27.48 28.05 -2.18
CA THR A 692 26.39 28.92 -1.74
C THR A 692 25.31 28.97 -2.83
N ILE A 693 24.06 28.75 -2.42
CA ILE A 693 22.84 28.93 -3.22
C ILE A 693 21.92 29.95 -2.53
N THR A 694 20.94 30.47 -3.25
CA THR A 694 19.93 31.40 -2.73
C THR A 694 18.54 30.78 -2.80
N ILE A 695 17.55 31.44 -2.18
CA ILE A 695 16.16 30.98 -2.22
C ILE A 695 15.57 30.91 -3.64
N ARG A 696 16.11 31.70 -4.59
CA ARG A 696 15.57 31.85 -5.95
C ARG A 696 16.16 30.87 -6.96
N ASP A 697 17.46 30.59 -6.84
CA ASP A 697 18.22 29.77 -7.80
C ASP A 697 18.45 28.33 -7.33
N ARG A 698 18.17 27.99 -6.06
CA ARG A 698 18.45 26.67 -5.46
C ARG A 698 17.94 25.47 -6.26
N PHE A 699 16.79 25.58 -6.91
CA PHE A 699 16.21 24.48 -7.70
C PHE A 699 16.78 24.46 -9.13
N GLU A 700 17.08 25.62 -9.70
CA GLU A 700 17.66 25.74 -11.04
C GLU A 700 19.13 25.31 -11.09
N ARG A 701 19.83 25.35 -9.95
CA ARG A 701 21.23 24.93 -9.82
C ARG A 701 21.41 23.44 -9.54
N LEU A 702 20.35 22.69 -9.30
CA LEU A 702 20.43 21.24 -9.13
C LEU A 702 20.59 20.55 -10.49
N ARG A 703 21.59 19.66 -10.64
CA ARG A 703 21.84 18.93 -11.90
C ARG A 703 20.57 18.20 -12.42
N PRO A 704 20.27 18.26 -13.72
CA PRO A 704 21.11 18.77 -14.83
C PRO A 704 21.16 20.31 -14.94
N GLY A 705 20.42 21.02 -14.10
CA GLY A 705 20.31 22.46 -14.10
C GLY A 705 19.40 23.00 -15.21
N LYS A 706 19.25 24.32 -15.26
CA LYS A 706 18.59 25.01 -16.37
C LYS A 706 19.47 24.96 -17.63
N VAL A 707 18.84 24.88 -18.80
CA VAL A 707 19.55 24.92 -20.09
C VAL A 707 20.41 26.19 -20.15
N GLY A 708 21.72 26.03 -20.35
CA GLY A 708 22.70 27.12 -20.38
C GLY A 708 23.40 27.43 -19.05
N ALA A 709 23.09 26.72 -17.96
CA ALA A 709 23.83 26.86 -16.70
C ALA A 709 25.26 26.32 -16.83
N SER A 710 26.24 27.03 -16.28
CA SER A 710 27.63 26.58 -16.24
C SER A 710 27.73 25.28 -15.42
N PRO A 711 28.40 24.22 -15.92
CA PRO A 711 28.60 22.98 -15.16
C PRO A 711 29.28 23.21 -13.80
N ASP A 712 30.09 24.28 -13.71
CA ASP A 712 30.80 24.71 -12.51
C ASP A 712 29.92 25.43 -11.50
N ASP A 713 28.67 25.77 -11.83
CA ASP A 713 27.72 26.39 -10.90
C ASP A 713 26.69 25.41 -10.37
N LEU A 714 26.63 24.20 -10.93
CA LEU A 714 25.66 23.18 -10.54
C LEU A 714 26.02 22.48 -9.22
N VAL A 715 24.98 22.00 -8.54
CA VAL A 715 25.05 21.22 -7.29
C VAL A 715 24.38 19.86 -7.49
N ASP A 716 24.83 18.87 -6.73
CA ASP A 716 24.29 17.51 -6.74
C ASP A 716 23.23 17.30 -5.65
N ILE A 717 23.35 18.03 -4.54
CA ILE A 717 22.42 17.97 -3.40
C ILE A 717 22.10 19.39 -2.92
N VAL A 718 20.83 19.68 -2.64
CA VAL A 718 20.39 20.91 -1.96
C VAL A 718 20.12 20.61 -0.48
N CYS A 719 20.94 21.22 0.38
CA CYS A 719 20.87 21.13 1.84
C CYS A 719 20.26 22.43 2.41
N ASP A 720 18.95 22.58 2.24
CA ASP A 720 18.16 23.76 2.61
C ASP A 720 16.80 23.28 3.19
N PRO A 721 16.09 24.06 4.03
CA PRO A 721 14.70 23.78 4.44
C PRO A 721 13.73 23.76 3.26
N VAL A 722 13.80 22.70 2.46
CA VAL A 722 12.93 22.46 1.32
C VAL A 722 11.79 21.55 1.75
N THR A 723 10.59 22.09 1.77
CA THR A 723 9.37 21.31 1.95
C THR A 723 9.14 20.34 0.79
N VAL A 724 8.85 19.08 1.11
CA VAL A 724 8.42 18.07 0.14
C VAL A 724 7.06 18.47 -0.45
N ARG A 725 7.05 18.78 -1.75
CA ARG A 725 5.84 19.07 -2.54
C ARG A 725 5.94 18.39 -3.88
N TYR A 726 5.08 17.40 -4.10
CA TYR A 726 5.06 16.61 -5.33
C TYR A 726 4.29 17.29 -6.48
N ASP A 727 3.48 18.28 -6.14
CA ASP A 727 2.69 19.12 -7.03
C ASP A 727 3.48 20.28 -7.64
N ASP A 728 4.69 20.57 -7.15
CA ASP A 728 5.58 21.63 -7.65
C ASP A 728 6.60 21.05 -8.65
N PRO A 729 6.47 21.33 -9.96
CA PRO A 729 7.39 20.82 -10.98
C PRO A 729 8.82 21.30 -10.76
N GLN A 730 9.03 22.51 -10.21
CA GLN A 730 10.37 23.04 -9.95
C GLN A 730 11.14 22.17 -8.94
N ARG A 731 10.41 21.46 -8.06
CA ARG A 731 11.02 20.58 -7.05
C ARG A 731 11.10 19.13 -7.48
N THR A 732 10.24 18.67 -8.38
CA THR A 732 10.13 17.26 -8.74
C THR A 732 10.74 16.90 -10.09
N GLN A 733 10.93 17.85 -11.01
CA GLN A 733 11.39 17.56 -12.36
C GLN A 733 12.81 16.97 -12.35
N ASN A 734 13.75 17.63 -11.67
CA ASN A 734 15.18 17.30 -11.69
C ASN A 734 15.69 16.62 -10.41
N ALA A 735 14.83 16.43 -9.41
CA ALA A 735 15.25 15.97 -8.08
C ALA A 735 14.48 14.77 -7.57
N ILE A 736 15.15 13.97 -6.73
CA ILE A 736 14.54 13.01 -5.82
C ILE A 736 14.72 13.54 -4.40
N PHE A 737 13.65 13.52 -3.61
CA PHE A 737 13.72 13.85 -2.20
C PHE A 737 14.36 12.71 -1.40
N SER A 738 15.18 13.07 -0.41
CA SER A 738 15.56 12.15 0.66
C SER A 738 14.33 11.77 1.53
N PRO A 739 14.46 10.81 2.45
CA PRO A 739 13.56 10.72 3.59
C PRO A 739 13.42 12.09 4.28
N ILE A 740 12.29 12.29 4.94
CA ILE A 740 12.05 13.50 5.73
C ILE A 740 13.13 13.55 6.82
N VAL A 741 13.82 14.69 6.93
CA VAL A 741 14.92 14.92 7.89
C VAL A 741 14.56 15.91 8.98
N PHE A 742 13.48 16.69 8.77
CA PHE A 742 12.93 17.63 9.74
C PHE A 742 11.44 17.85 9.48
N ALA A 743 10.67 18.26 10.49
CA ALA A 743 9.25 18.55 10.33
C ALA A 743 8.82 19.77 11.16
N THR A 744 8.24 20.77 10.49
CA THR A 744 7.75 22.02 11.10
C THR A 744 6.43 22.47 10.47
N GLY A 745 6.12 23.76 10.53
CA GLY A 745 4.97 24.37 9.87
C GLY A 745 5.10 25.88 9.70
N VAL A 746 4.33 26.44 8.75
CA VAL A 746 4.18 27.89 8.61
C VAL A 746 3.38 28.42 9.79
N THR A 747 3.80 29.54 10.37
CA THR A 747 3.08 30.25 11.42
C THR A 747 3.25 31.76 11.24
N TYR A 748 2.82 32.56 12.21
CA TYR A 748 3.02 34.00 12.19
C TYR A 748 3.55 34.56 13.51
N LEU A 749 4.25 35.69 13.39
CA LEU A 749 4.53 36.62 14.49
C LEU A 749 3.67 37.85 14.31
N LYS A 750 2.99 38.26 15.38
CA LYS A 750 2.19 39.47 15.42
C LYS A 750 2.94 40.54 16.22
N ARG A 751 3.10 41.75 15.68
CA ARG A 751 3.68 42.87 16.42
C ARG A 751 2.80 43.20 17.63
N LYS A 752 3.36 43.36 18.83
CA LYS A 752 2.58 43.89 19.96
C LYS A 752 2.31 45.37 19.69
N ASN A 753 1.04 45.73 19.56
CA ASN A 753 0.60 47.12 19.45
C ASN A 753 -0.57 47.34 20.43
N ALA A 754 -0.60 48.49 21.09
CA ALA A 754 -1.59 48.81 22.12
C ALA A 754 -2.96 49.18 21.54
N ARG A 755 -3.02 49.50 20.24
CA ARG A 755 -4.24 49.90 19.52
C ARG A 755 -4.91 48.69 18.84
N THR A 756 -6.24 48.68 18.86
CA THR A 756 -7.08 47.58 18.32
C THR A 756 -7.74 47.93 16.98
N ASP A 757 -7.61 49.18 16.54
CA ASP A 757 -8.20 49.87 15.39
C ASP A 757 -7.20 50.12 14.25
N LEU A 758 -6.36 49.12 13.93
CA LEU A 758 -5.25 49.29 13.00
C LEU A 758 -5.48 48.58 11.66
N ASP A 759 -4.97 49.18 10.59
CA ASP A 759 -4.79 48.54 9.28
C ASP A 759 -3.88 47.32 9.41
N ILE A 760 -4.05 46.32 8.55
CA ILE A 760 -3.35 45.05 8.65
C ILE A 760 -2.34 44.91 7.50
N GLU A 761 -1.07 44.78 7.88
CA GLU A 761 0.00 44.46 6.93
C GLU A 761 0.55 43.07 7.19
N ILE A 762 0.59 42.23 6.15
CA ILE A 762 1.10 40.86 6.21
C ILE A 762 2.31 40.76 5.30
N ALA A 763 3.43 40.20 5.75
CA ALA A 763 4.57 39.99 4.87
C ALA A 763 5.19 38.61 5.03
N TYR A 764 5.70 38.10 3.92
CA TYR A 764 6.28 36.76 3.77
C TYR A 764 7.51 36.82 2.85
N VAL A 765 8.26 35.72 2.73
CA VAL A 765 9.40 35.63 1.78
C VAL A 765 8.98 34.90 0.51
N ASP A 766 9.26 35.50 -0.65
CA ASP A 766 8.98 34.88 -1.94
C ASP A 766 9.78 33.59 -2.14
N GLY A 767 9.18 32.60 -2.81
CA GLY A 767 9.78 31.27 -2.99
C GLY A 767 9.68 30.36 -1.76
N THR A 768 8.90 30.76 -0.74
CA THR A 768 8.54 29.90 0.42
C THR A 768 7.07 29.48 0.37
N THR A 769 6.72 28.46 1.15
CA THR A 769 5.33 28.00 1.33
C THR A 769 4.44 29.03 2.03
N ALA A 770 5.03 30.03 2.70
CA ALA A 770 4.32 31.14 3.31
C ALA A 770 3.52 31.98 2.30
N LYS A 771 3.98 32.06 1.04
CA LYS A 771 3.24 32.75 -0.04
C LYS A 771 1.84 32.16 -0.21
N THR A 772 1.74 30.84 -0.32
CA THR A 772 0.47 30.13 -0.50
C THR A 772 -0.45 30.39 0.69
N VAL A 773 0.08 30.31 1.91
CA VAL A 773 -0.69 30.57 3.14
C VAL A 773 -1.24 32.00 3.16
N VAL A 774 -0.45 33.00 2.75
CA VAL A 774 -0.91 34.39 2.68
C VAL A 774 -1.98 34.57 1.61
N LEU A 775 -1.81 34.00 0.43
CA LEU A 775 -2.81 34.08 -0.64
C LEU A 775 -4.13 33.41 -0.25
N ASP A 776 -4.07 32.30 0.47
CA ASP A 776 -5.25 31.61 0.99
C ASP A 776 -5.95 32.46 2.07
N ILE A 777 -5.20 33.09 2.98
CA ILE A 777 -5.76 34.06 3.95
C ILE A 777 -6.47 35.19 3.22
N CYS A 778 -5.83 35.77 2.20
CA CYS A 778 -6.40 36.89 1.45
C CYS A 778 -7.70 36.49 0.75
N ARG A 779 -7.72 35.32 0.09
CA ARG A 779 -8.93 34.79 -0.56
C ARG A 779 -10.08 34.61 0.43
N ASP A 780 -9.78 34.06 1.61
CA ASP A 780 -10.77 33.85 2.67
C ASP A 780 -11.33 35.18 3.23
N VAL A 781 -10.48 36.20 3.40
CA VAL A 781 -10.90 37.53 3.88
C VAL A 781 -11.79 38.19 2.83
N SER A 782 -11.34 38.26 1.58
CA SER A 782 -12.11 38.90 0.50
C SER A 782 -13.45 38.22 0.22
N ALA A 783 -13.54 36.89 0.39
CA ALA A 783 -14.81 36.17 0.28
C ALA A 783 -15.82 36.52 1.40
N ARG A 784 -15.36 37.11 2.51
CA ARG A 784 -16.17 37.30 3.74
C ARG A 784 -16.49 38.74 4.08
N THR A 785 -15.61 39.69 3.80
CA THR A 785 -15.78 41.10 4.24
C THR A 785 -16.12 42.07 3.11
N ALA A 786 -16.21 41.61 1.85
CA ALA A 786 -16.29 42.47 0.66
C ALA A 786 -15.11 43.44 0.50
N GLU A 787 -14.09 43.34 1.36
CA GLU A 787 -12.85 44.11 1.29
C GLU A 787 -11.83 43.38 0.39
N GLU A 788 -11.21 44.14 -0.49
CA GLU A 788 -10.20 43.63 -1.42
C GLU A 788 -8.83 43.59 -0.74
N CYS A 789 -8.22 42.40 -0.63
CA CYS A 789 -6.82 42.30 -0.22
C CYS A 789 -5.93 42.89 -1.32
N ARG A 790 -5.18 43.95 -0.99
CA ARG A 790 -4.31 44.63 -1.94
C ARG A 790 -2.90 44.04 -1.92
N ASP A 791 -2.37 43.77 -3.11
CA ASP A 791 -0.94 43.48 -3.27
C ASP A 791 -0.14 44.76 -3.06
N GLY A 792 0.69 44.78 -2.02
CA GLY A 792 1.58 45.90 -1.71
C GLY A 792 2.89 45.88 -2.52
N GLY A 793 3.10 44.88 -3.39
CA GLY A 793 4.31 44.69 -4.16
C GLY A 793 5.51 44.25 -3.30
N SER A 794 6.72 44.35 -3.87
CA SER A 794 7.96 43.87 -3.22
C SER A 794 8.56 44.81 -2.17
N THR A 795 7.96 45.98 -1.91
CA THR A 795 8.45 46.98 -0.94
C THR A 795 7.37 48.03 -0.60
N PRO A 796 7.12 48.36 0.68
CA PRO A 796 6.38 49.57 1.04
C PRO A 796 7.29 50.80 0.83
N SER A 797 7.07 51.53 -0.28
CA SER A 797 7.79 52.72 -0.82
C SER A 797 9.32 52.53 -0.95
N ASP A 798 9.94 52.43 -2.12
CA ASP A 798 9.92 53.39 -3.23
C ASP A 798 9.83 52.73 -4.62
N ALA A 799 9.01 53.34 -5.47
CA ALA A 799 9.01 53.36 -6.94
C ALA A 799 8.79 52.05 -7.77
N SER A 800 7.69 52.14 -8.54
CA SER A 800 7.32 51.51 -9.82
C SER A 800 6.75 50.08 -9.82
N PRO A 801 5.57 49.87 -10.46
CA PRO A 801 4.99 48.55 -10.70
C PRO A 801 5.49 47.96 -12.03
N ASP A 802 5.58 46.63 -12.09
CA ASP A 802 5.34 45.86 -13.31
C ASP A 802 4.40 44.69 -12.95
N PRO A 803 3.41 44.34 -13.79
CA PRO A 803 2.38 43.38 -13.48
C PRO A 803 2.87 41.95 -13.78
N LEU A 804 2.59 41.00 -12.89
CA LEU A 804 2.69 39.58 -13.21
C LEU A 804 1.36 38.90 -12.87
N GLU A 805 0.70 38.46 -13.94
CA GLU A 805 -0.50 37.61 -13.95
C GLU A 805 -0.35 36.43 -12.98
N ALA A 806 -1.27 36.34 -12.01
CA ALA A 806 -1.50 35.11 -11.27
C ALA A 806 -2.55 34.29 -12.03
N THR A 807 -2.10 33.24 -12.71
CA THR A 807 -2.98 32.17 -13.19
C THR A 807 -3.41 31.29 -12.01
N GLU A 808 -4.71 31.00 -11.94
CA GLU A 808 -5.34 30.22 -10.89
C GLU A 808 -4.83 28.76 -10.84
N PRO A 809 -4.57 28.18 -9.64
CA PRO A 809 -4.45 26.74 -9.50
C PRO A 809 -5.83 26.09 -9.32
N PRO A 810 -6.09 24.92 -9.96
CA PRO A 810 -7.35 24.22 -9.84
C PRO A 810 -7.46 23.43 -8.53
N ASP A 811 -8.58 23.64 -7.86
CA ASP A 811 -9.40 22.71 -7.06
C ASP A 811 -8.79 21.85 -5.93
N GLY A 812 -9.23 22.17 -4.70
CA GLY A 812 -9.61 21.16 -3.69
C GLY A 812 -8.73 20.92 -2.46
N LYS A 813 -9.17 21.42 -1.28
CA LYS A 813 -9.59 20.64 -0.06
C LYS A 813 -9.42 21.37 1.29
N ASN A 814 -10.53 21.93 1.79
CA ASN A 814 -11.18 21.80 3.12
C ASN A 814 -10.44 21.65 4.47
N TRP A 815 -9.18 22.06 4.64
CA TRP A 815 -8.60 22.19 6.00
C TRP A 815 -8.16 23.62 6.39
N PHE A 816 -8.17 24.55 5.44
CA PHE A 816 -7.78 25.96 5.60
C PHE A 816 -8.80 26.87 6.32
N LEU A 817 -10.05 26.43 6.48
CA LEU A 817 -11.18 27.18 7.07
C LEU A 817 -10.95 27.74 8.50
N ARG A 818 -9.97 27.21 9.25
CA ARG A 818 -9.74 27.57 10.67
C ARG A 818 -9.06 28.92 10.85
N LEU A 819 -8.24 29.38 9.89
CA LEU A 819 -7.55 30.66 9.98
C LEU A 819 -8.42 31.82 9.50
N GLY A 820 -9.12 31.63 8.37
CA GLY A 820 -10.21 32.50 7.95
C GLY A 820 -11.17 32.72 9.11
N ASN A 821 -11.59 31.66 9.82
CA ASN A 821 -12.49 31.76 10.98
C ASN A 821 -11.92 32.54 12.18
N ARG A 822 -10.63 32.40 12.56
CA ARG A 822 -10.08 33.09 13.76
C ARG A 822 -9.62 34.52 13.51
N ILE A 823 -9.07 34.80 12.32
CA ILE A 823 -8.80 36.18 11.92
C ILE A 823 -10.13 36.91 11.74
N SER A 824 -11.11 36.34 11.01
CA SER A 824 -12.44 36.97 10.88
C SER A 824 -13.26 37.01 12.18
N ALA A 825 -13.14 36.05 13.10
CA ALA A 825 -13.83 36.09 14.39
C ALA A 825 -13.27 37.16 15.35
N ARG A 826 -11.95 37.43 15.33
CA ARG A 826 -11.38 38.56 16.09
C ARG A 826 -11.63 39.92 15.43
N LEU A 827 -11.82 39.95 14.11
CA LEU A 827 -12.16 41.18 13.36
C LEU A 827 -13.66 41.54 13.46
N ARG A 828 -14.55 40.56 13.66
CA ARG A 828 -16.01 40.78 13.81
C ARG A 828 -16.43 41.55 15.06
N ASN A 829 -15.54 41.74 16.03
CA ASN A 829 -15.83 42.56 17.21
C ASN A 829 -15.52 44.06 17.00
N ALA A 830 -15.05 44.47 15.83
CA ALA A 830 -14.88 45.88 15.48
C ALA A 830 -15.95 46.28 14.48
N ASP A 831 -16.86 47.15 14.90
CA ASP A 831 -17.99 47.69 14.13
C ASP A 831 -17.56 48.70 13.04
N ASP A 832 -16.33 48.58 12.52
CA ASP A 832 -15.67 49.63 11.75
C ASP A 832 -15.29 49.13 10.35
N ARG A 833 -16.01 49.63 9.34
CA ARG A 833 -16.06 49.16 7.95
C ARG A 833 -14.90 49.65 7.04
N ASP A 834 -13.80 50.13 7.61
CA ASP A 834 -12.75 50.86 6.86
C ASP A 834 -11.32 50.27 7.00
N ARG A 835 -11.15 49.00 7.41
CA ARG A 835 -9.80 48.42 7.59
C ARG A 835 -9.19 47.93 6.28
N THR A 836 -7.96 48.35 5.97
CA THR A 836 -7.25 47.87 4.78
C THR A 836 -6.35 46.67 5.08
N PHE A 837 -6.41 45.66 4.19
CA PHE A 837 -5.54 44.48 4.22
C PHE A 837 -4.53 44.54 3.09
N THR A 838 -3.25 44.68 3.44
CA THR A 838 -2.15 44.74 2.46
C THR A 838 -1.15 43.63 2.72
N TYR A 839 -0.72 42.92 1.68
CA TYR A 839 0.35 41.91 1.81
C TYR A 839 1.61 42.27 1.00
N TYR A 840 2.78 41.80 1.46
CA TYR A 840 4.08 42.08 0.84
C TYR A 840 4.95 40.82 0.68
N GLY A 841 5.48 40.60 -0.54
CA GLY A 841 6.49 39.60 -0.84
C GLY A 841 7.91 40.16 -0.67
N MET A 842 8.68 39.61 0.26
CA MET A 842 10.06 40.05 0.55
C MET A 842 11.09 39.12 -0.08
N LYS A 843 12.29 39.64 -0.38
CA LYS A 843 13.36 38.85 -1.03
C LYS A 843 14.11 37.94 -0.06
N SER A 844 14.13 38.27 1.23
CA SER A 844 14.81 37.49 2.26
C SER A 844 14.19 37.67 3.64
N HIS A 845 14.42 36.70 4.53
CA HIS A 845 13.97 36.77 5.92
C HIS A 845 14.61 37.95 6.69
N GLU A 846 15.79 38.41 6.28
CA GLU A 846 16.47 39.55 6.89
C GLU A 846 15.78 40.88 6.53
N GLN A 847 15.34 41.03 5.28
CA GLN A 847 14.55 42.19 4.87
C GLN A 847 13.20 42.19 5.58
N LEU A 848 12.55 41.03 5.66
CA LEU A 848 11.26 40.85 6.32
C LEU A 848 11.33 41.13 7.83
N ALA A 849 12.36 40.64 8.52
CA ALA A 849 12.55 40.92 9.95
C ALA A 849 12.79 42.42 10.22
N ARG A 850 13.55 43.11 9.35
CA ARG A 850 13.75 44.56 9.44
C ARG A 850 12.45 45.34 9.21
N TRP A 851 11.64 44.94 8.23
CA TRP A 851 10.32 45.53 8.00
C TRP A 851 9.39 45.33 9.20
N PHE A 852 9.39 44.12 9.78
CA PHE A 852 8.54 43.76 10.91
C PHE A 852 8.91 44.53 12.19
N CYS A 853 10.20 44.75 12.44
CA CYS A 853 10.69 45.50 13.60
C CYS A 853 10.66 47.02 13.41
N ARG A 854 10.38 47.54 12.20
CA ARG A 854 10.20 48.98 11.99
C ARG A 854 8.91 49.44 12.69
N ASP A 855 9.02 50.38 13.62
CA ASP A 855 7.86 50.92 14.30
C ASP A 855 6.95 51.67 13.32
N ASN A 856 5.68 51.28 13.32
CA ASN A 856 4.60 52.01 12.67
C ASN A 856 3.36 51.85 13.55
N PRO A 857 2.99 52.86 14.36
CA PRO A 857 1.91 52.72 15.33
C PRO A 857 0.52 52.62 14.68
N ARG A 858 0.40 52.91 13.38
CA ARG A 858 -0.86 52.92 12.63
C ARG A 858 -1.25 51.58 11.99
N VAL A 859 -0.34 50.60 12.01
CA VAL A 859 -0.58 49.29 11.38
C VAL A 859 -0.27 48.14 12.33
N GLN A 860 -1.03 47.07 12.18
CA GLN A 860 -0.79 45.79 12.80
C GLN A 860 -0.03 44.90 11.82
N LYS A 861 1.25 44.64 12.14
CA LYS A 861 2.13 43.82 11.28
C LYS A 861 2.08 42.34 11.64
N PHE A 862 2.07 41.52 10.60
CA PHE A 862 2.20 40.06 10.66
C PHE A 862 3.40 39.62 9.82
N TYR A 863 4.32 38.88 10.43
CA TYR A 863 5.41 38.18 9.75
C TYR A 863 5.03 36.70 9.65
N ILE A 864 4.75 36.23 8.44
CA ILE A 864 4.39 34.84 8.15
C ILE A 864 5.57 34.07 7.57
N GLY A 865 5.80 32.85 8.07
CA GLY A 865 6.83 31.94 7.58
C GLY A 865 7.00 30.70 8.45
N ASP A 866 7.95 29.85 8.11
CA ASP A 866 8.24 28.64 8.89
C ASP A 866 8.64 28.99 10.31
N ARG A 867 7.98 28.38 11.30
CA ARG A 867 8.06 28.73 12.71
C ARG A 867 9.50 28.91 13.19
N ASP A 868 10.34 27.90 12.94
CA ASP A 868 11.69 27.87 13.48
C ASP A 868 12.61 28.89 12.77
N VAL A 869 12.35 29.22 11.51
CA VAL A 869 13.07 30.27 10.76
C VAL A 869 12.66 31.66 11.25
N ILE A 870 11.35 31.95 11.29
CA ILE A 870 10.87 33.29 11.65
C ILE A 870 11.15 33.62 13.11
N TRP A 871 11.09 32.64 14.02
CA TRP A 871 11.50 32.84 15.41
C TRP A 871 12.98 33.17 15.53
N THR A 872 13.84 32.41 14.85
CA THR A 872 15.29 32.65 14.90
C THR A 872 15.63 34.04 14.36
N LYS A 873 15.01 34.44 13.25
CA LYS A 873 15.24 35.74 12.61
C LYS A 873 14.69 36.89 13.44
N TRP A 874 13.52 36.73 14.02
CA TRP A 874 12.96 37.72 14.94
C TRP A 874 13.80 37.87 16.21
N ASN A 875 14.24 36.78 16.84
CA ASN A 875 15.11 36.85 18.02
C ASN A 875 16.42 37.58 17.72
N ARG A 876 17.05 37.29 16.56
CA ARG A 876 18.26 38.01 16.11
C ARG A 876 17.96 39.50 15.85
N ALA A 877 16.86 39.82 15.20
CA ALA A 877 16.46 41.21 14.93
C ALA A 877 16.13 41.99 16.21
N ARG A 878 15.46 41.35 17.18
CA ARG A 878 15.14 41.90 18.50
C ARG A 878 16.39 42.21 19.30
N ALA A 879 17.37 41.30 19.30
CA ALA A 879 18.65 41.50 19.96
C ALA A 879 19.43 42.71 19.38
N ARG A 880 19.33 42.97 18.07
CA ARG A 880 20.00 44.11 17.42
C ARG A 880 19.28 45.45 17.59
N SER A 881 17.94 45.43 17.61
CA SER A 881 17.12 46.66 17.57
C SER A 881 16.76 47.21 18.95
N GLY A 882 16.96 46.46 20.04
CA GLY A 882 16.65 46.91 21.40
C GLY A 882 15.15 47.12 21.69
N GLY A 883 14.27 46.82 20.73
CA GLY A 883 12.83 47.09 20.80
C GLY A 883 12.08 46.41 19.66
N CYS A 884 11.86 45.10 19.76
CA CYS A 884 11.03 44.39 18.80
C CYS A 884 10.12 43.33 19.42
N ASP A 885 9.09 43.75 20.17
CA ASP A 885 8.19 42.82 20.83
C ASP A 885 7.11 42.26 19.91
N ALA A 886 6.95 40.94 19.94
CA ALA A 886 5.97 40.21 19.17
C ALA A 886 5.22 39.20 20.06
N GLU A 887 3.99 38.92 19.66
CA GLU A 887 3.21 37.78 20.12
C GLU A 887 3.39 36.66 19.09
N ALA A 888 3.91 35.51 19.53
CA ALA A 888 4.07 34.33 18.72
C ALA A 888 2.94 33.34 19.03
N THR A 889 2.39 32.70 17.98
CA THR A 889 1.47 31.58 18.17
C THR A 889 2.22 30.25 18.11
N SER A 890 1.77 29.27 18.89
CA SER A 890 2.27 27.88 18.79
C SER A 890 1.56 27.09 17.68
N GLN A 891 0.52 27.65 17.07
CA GLN A 891 -0.27 27.00 16.03
C GLN A 891 0.44 27.06 14.69
N LEU A 892 0.49 25.90 14.03
CA LEU A 892 1.02 25.75 12.68
C LEU A 892 -0.14 25.77 11.68
N PHE A 893 0.03 26.52 10.61
CA PHE A 893 -0.88 26.56 9.48
C PHE A 893 -0.67 25.40 8.55
N THR A 894 0.57 24.95 8.37
CA THR A 894 0.88 23.86 7.45
C THR A 894 1.71 22.80 8.16
N TYR A 895 1.72 21.60 7.61
CA TYR A 895 2.73 20.60 7.92
C TYR A 895 3.83 20.70 6.87
N GLU A 896 5.04 21.05 7.30
CA GLU A 896 6.19 21.31 6.43
C GLU A 896 7.27 20.24 6.69
N PRO A 897 7.22 19.10 5.98
CA PRO A 897 8.27 18.07 6.05
C PRO A 897 9.44 18.50 5.17
N TYR A 898 10.61 18.70 5.77
CA TYR A 898 11.83 19.02 5.03
C TYR A 898 12.56 17.76 4.59
N ALA A 899 13.06 17.78 3.36
CA ALA A 899 13.93 16.75 2.81
C ALA A 899 15.06 17.39 2.00
N LEU A 900 16.18 16.68 1.87
CA LEU A 900 17.24 17.06 0.96
C LEU A 900 16.79 16.75 -0.48
N MET A 901 17.13 17.62 -1.43
CA MET A 901 16.91 17.33 -2.85
C MET A 901 18.19 16.81 -3.47
N ILE A 902 18.13 15.67 -4.14
CA ILE A 902 19.26 15.00 -4.76
C ILE A 902 19.02 14.92 -6.26
N THR A 903 20.04 15.16 -7.08
CA THR A 903 19.92 15.06 -8.53
C THR A 903 19.47 13.65 -8.97
N LYS A 904 18.54 13.58 -9.92
CA LYS A 904 18.09 12.32 -10.52
C LYS A 904 19.15 11.62 -11.36
N ASP A 905 20.14 12.37 -11.84
CA ASP A 905 21.16 11.88 -12.76
C ASP A 905 22.16 10.91 -12.07
N ARG A 906 22.14 10.85 -10.73
CA ARG A 906 23.04 10.03 -9.91
C ARG A 906 22.27 9.10 -8.96
N PRO A 907 21.70 7.99 -9.46
CA PRO A 907 20.93 7.06 -8.62
C PRO A 907 21.77 6.40 -7.51
N ASP A 908 23.09 6.25 -7.73
CA ASP A 908 24.04 5.78 -6.72
C ASP A 908 24.10 6.74 -5.52
N LEU A 909 24.21 8.05 -5.79
CA LEU A 909 24.23 9.09 -4.78
C LEU A 909 22.91 9.14 -4.01
N VAL A 910 21.78 8.96 -4.70
CA VAL A 910 20.46 8.88 -4.06
C VAL A 910 20.43 7.74 -3.05
N GLN A 911 20.79 6.51 -3.47
CA GLN A 911 20.79 5.35 -2.59
C GLN A 911 21.73 5.54 -1.40
N PHE A 912 22.93 6.08 -1.63
CA PHE A 912 23.91 6.37 -0.58
C PHE A 912 23.34 7.34 0.47
N VAL A 913 22.82 8.49 0.03
CA VAL A 913 22.28 9.52 0.92
C VAL A 913 21.08 8.98 1.71
N GLN A 914 20.17 8.26 1.06
CA GLN A 914 19.01 7.67 1.74
C GLN A 914 19.43 6.67 2.81
N ARG A 915 20.37 5.77 2.49
CA ARG A 915 20.91 4.80 3.45
C ARG A 915 21.56 5.49 4.66
N ARG A 916 22.43 6.48 4.43
CA ARG A 916 23.12 7.22 5.49
C ARG A 916 22.16 7.99 6.39
N ILE A 917 21.10 8.56 5.82
CA ILE A 917 20.03 9.21 6.58
C ILE A 917 19.34 8.21 7.52
N TYR A 918 18.97 7.03 7.03
CA TYR A 918 18.39 5.99 7.88
C TYR A 918 19.36 5.53 8.96
N GLU A 919 20.64 5.34 8.65
CA GLU A 919 21.66 4.99 9.64
C GLU A 919 21.77 6.05 10.75
N ILE A 920 21.83 7.34 10.37
CA ILE A 920 21.90 8.44 11.34
C ILE A 920 20.65 8.50 12.23
N PHE A 921 19.45 8.31 11.66
CA PHE A 921 18.21 8.34 12.43
C PHE A 921 17.91 7.05 13.20
N SER A 922 18.52 5.93 12.82
CA SER A 922 18.43 4.67 13.56
C SER A 922 19.15 4.75 14.91
N ASP A 923 20.21 5.56 15.00
CA ASP A 923 20.90 5.92 16.24
C ASP A 923 20.25 7.18 16.86
N ALA A 924 19.34 6.96 17.81
CA ALA A 924 18.60 8.05 18.44
C ALA A 924 19.51 9.02 19.21
N SER A 925 20.65 8.55 19.72
CA SER A 925 21.62 9.37 20.46
C SER A 925 22.30 10.36 19.51
N LYS A 926 22.74 9.87 18.35
CA LYS A 926 23.37 10.68 17.30
C LYS A 926 22.38 11.67 16.69
N ALA A 927 21.18 11.24 16.36
CA ALA A 927 20.14 12.13 15.82
C ALA A 927 19.76 13.24 16.82
N ARG A 928 19.62 12.90 18.11
CA ARG A 928 19.38 13.90 19.17
C ARG A 928 20.56 14.83 19.36
N ALA A 929 21.79 14.34 19.25
CA ALA A 929 22.98 15.19 19.36
C ALA A 929 23.02 16.25 18.25
N ILE A 930 22.77 15.86 17.00
CA ILE A 930 22.69 16.79 15.85
C ILE A 930 21.59 17.84 16.07
N PHE A 931 20.40 17.40 16.51
CA PHE A 931 19.31 18.33 16.81
C PHE A 931 19.67 19.28 17.97
N SER A 932 20.17 18.76 19.09
CA SER A 932 20.47 19.53 20.30
C SER A 932 21.61 20.53 20.09
N ALA A 933 22.55 20.23 19.19
CA ALA A 933 23.61 21.16 18.81
C ALA A 933 23.06 22.45 18.17
N THR A 934 21.99 22.34 17.37
CA THR A 934 21.34 23.50 16.73
C THR A 934 20.25 24.11 17.62
N PHE A 935 19.57 23.28 18.42
CA PHE A 935 18.40 23.67 19.22
C PHE A 935 18.56 23.36 20.72
N PRO A 936 19.57 23.93 21.41
CA PRO A 936 20.01 23.49 22.75
C PRO A 936 18.98 23.69 23.89
N ALA A 937 17.91 24.45 23.66
CA ALA A 937 16.85 24.71 24.63
C ALA A 937 15.43 24.43 24.08
N SER A 938 15.32 23.81 22.90
CA SER A 938 14.02 23.51 22.30
C SER A 938 13.76 22.00 22.37
N GLN A 939 12.52 21.64 22.65
CA GLN A 939 12.06 20.28 22.41
C GLN A 939 11.77 20.10 20.92
N MET A 940 12.02 18.89 20.39
CA MET A 940 11.57 18.54 19.06
C MET A 940 10.06 18.76 18.93
N SER A 941 9.59 19.22 17.78
CA SER A 941 8.15 19.25 17.49
C SER A 941 7.59 17.83 17.64
N THR A 942 6.32 17.69 18.01
CA THR A 942 5.67 16.37 18.13
C THR A 942 5.83 15.55 16.85
N SER A 943 5.70 16.20 15.68
CA SER A 943 5.90 15.56 14.38
C SER A 943 7.34 15.10 14.16
N LEU A 944 8.34 15.91 14.54
CA LEU A 944 9.75 15.55 14.46
C LEU A 944 10.12 14.43 15.43
N ALA A 945 9.58 14.46 16.65
CA ALA A 945 9.77 13.40 17.64
C ALA A 945 9.21 12.07 17.16
N TYR A 946 8.03 12.07 16.52
CA TYR A 946 7.48 10.86 15.90
C TYR A 946 8.32 10.36 14.73
N LEU A 947 8.86 11.27 13.91
CA LEU A 947 9.77 10.89 12.82
C LEU A 947 11.01 10.17 13.36
N PHE A 948 11.60 10.68 14.44
CA PHE A 948 12.76 10.04 15.09
C PHE A 948 12.37 8.72 15.74
N LEU A 949 11.20 8.63 16.36
CA LEU A 949 10.71 7.38 16.96
C LEU A 949 10.44 6.29 15.92
N LEU A 950 9.90 6.66 14.75
CA LEU A 950 9.62 5.73 13.66
C LEU A 950 10.90 5.18 13.01
N ASN A 951 11.95 6.00 12.96
CA ASN A 951 13.22 5.61 12.34
C ASN A 951 14.23 5.02 13.33
N GLY A 952 14.05 5.27 14.63
CA GLY A 952 14.93 4.79 15.68
C GLY A 952 14.81 3.28 15.89
N VAL A 953 15.93 2.58 15.78
CA VAL A 953 16.07 1.16 16.15
C VAL A 953 17.04 1.12 17.32
N ASP A 954 16.62 1.64 18.47
CA ASP A 954 17.45 1.60 19.67
C ASP A 954 17.41 0.19 20.30
N GLU A 955 18.58 -0.46 20.44
CA GLU A 955 18.76 -1.61 21.34
C GLU A 955 18.53 -1.22 22.82
N ASP A 956 18.69 0.07 23.15
CA ASP A 956 18.62 0.60 24.51
C ASP A 956 17.19 0.74 25.07
N TYR A 957 16.16 0.43 24.29
CA TYR A 957 14.77 0.35 24.77
C TYR A 957 14.37 -1.04 25.30
N MET A 958 15.32 -1.96 25.49
CA MET A 958 15.11 -3.08 26.43
C MET A 958 14.95 -2.47 27.83
N PRO A 959 13.81 -2.69 28.54
CA PRO A 959 13.70 -2.27 29.93
C PRO A 959 14.90 -2.85 30.69
N ARG A 960 15.72 -1.97 31.26
CA ARG A 960 16.76 -2.36 32.20
C ARG A 960 16.26 -2.08 33.61
N TYR A 961 16.62 -2.93 34.56
CA TYR A 961 16.42 -2.63 35.96
C TYR A 961 17.18 -1.33 36.33
N PRO A 962 16.85 -0.67 37.45
CA PRO A 962 17.59 0.51 37.92
C PRO A 962 19.10 0.29 38.12
N ASP A 963 19.55 -0.96 38.17
CA ASP A 963 20.95 -1.38 38.26
C ASP A 963 21.63 -1.59 36.89
N GLY A 964 20.92 -1.35 35.78
CA GLY A 964 21.44 -1.50 34.42
C GLY A 964 21.41 -2.92 33.86
N SER A 965 20.87 -3.91 34.57
CA SER A 965 20.71 -5.27 34.05
C SER A 965 19.48 -5.41 33.13
N PRO A 966 19.56 -6.19 32.03
CA PRO A 966 18.44 -6.37 31.12
C PRO A 966 17.30 -7.15 31.78
N VAL A 967 16.05 -6.68 31.64
CA VAL A 967 14.86 -7.39 32.14
C VAL A 967 14.69 -8.67 31.32
N PRO A 968 14.72 -9.87 31.94
CA PRO A 968 14.55 -11.12 31.21
C PRO A 968 13.13 -11.20 30.66
N LEU A 969 13.01 -11.26 29.33
CA LEU A 969 11.77 -11.59 28.64
C LEU A 969 11.37 -13.02 29.05
N ARG A 970 10.27 -13.14 29.82
CA ARG A 970 9.65 -14.46 30.03
C ARG A 970 8.99 -14.91 28.72
N PRO A 971 9.08 -16.21 28.39
CA PRO A 971 8.68 -16.78 27.11
C PRO A 971 7.19 -16.64 26.78
#